data_AF-A0A7X8DH43-F1
#
_entry.id   AF-A0A7X8DH43-F1
#
_cell.length_a   1.000
_cell.length_b   1.000
_cell.length_c   1.000
_cell.angle_alpha   90.00
_cell.angle_beta   90.00
_cell.angle_gamma   90.00
#
_symmetry.space_group_name_H-M   'P 1'
#
loop_
_entity.id
_entity.type
_entity.pdbx_description
1 polymer ?
#
loop_
_entity_poly.entity_id
_entity_poly.type
_entity_poly.pdbx_seq_one_letter_code
_entity_poly.pdbx_strand_id
1 'polypeptide(L)'
;MGLLLAIIMMATALWAVPGAQPAQAANGPINSAVQYLYEEYTAKGLANRDTGVGSYAFYVLHQAGVDVGDWQYEGISLEEAVIDEINTDLSNPAELSAKLLAQDLAAAVVLEREDLADGLLRALEGRESSTGFDSNIYSDIPAYELLGRIGRLGVMDAGLAKECLLAAQNKTADDADCGSFGGLFDGIFYPDFMTTAQAVRALHFLDPDGVDNEVQVAIDQALYWLQARQRADGCFLDEYDYDIPIVDTAEVIITLEALGQDPASWKSSGGNSAVDYMMNEALNSDGNIGGGKDVQGPVWVICACSLLDIATPEIPISPTDYALEFLRNEYVKTGLVDNDMGVGSYTFYVLHQAGVDVGDWQYKGISLKEAVIEEINTDLSNPAELSAKLLAQDLAAAVVLEREDLAGELLRALEDRESSTGFDSNIYSDIPAYELLGRIDRLGVMDVGLAKECLLAAQNKTPDDADYGSFGGDWGPDFMTTTQAVRALHYLDPQAADDEIQQAISTGLDWLQARHRTDGCFLDEYDYDDPVTDTAEMIMTLAALDQDLYSFENSKTAVEYVMNEALNSDGSFGKYKNVPGAVWALSAYNLLDTQFYLNPLHLTLGAGRTVQFKAFWQDDGDTADVTQGAVWSVADGTIISVDDTGLVTALKEGRTRVFADYNGLTASAWVTVGSSTPGGGNDETDITVGLAVVGLGNKVLYGPSYVSVDKSNKWGLTALGALEASGIDYQTNSWSYGDFVFCIEGQANSGLSGWMYTVNDAIPGGGADKYNISDKDKIIFYYSESMDQQPPRWDELGQQSPTDLLMDERPEPVKDADLQAAIKNARDIGRVTLTADSSSTALALSSEQVARIYNTGFPLAVTIQGAQFILSPDSLKIKELATDQSTMLEFSAQKLSSEEATVLTDLFPAWLKLTGDIYELTIQTLDRDDTLQDISLFPDCQVCLPIPTDIEAEAAGLLKAFWYNEDSRQWVNMGGIYNAEEGLFSFSVDHFSKYTLLEVVQPPEEEIIFLDTLGHWARGEIAYMATAGYVVGVGERLFAPDAQITRAEFTAILARMAGLLPNPVAAACFNDVPVDAWYRGAVGAAAAEGLVYGSDENSFAPDALVTREQMAAILVRFMAKNGHDLSGDAGAGSIDLHPAFSDSGEISPWAQLPVAQAVDSELLVGREKDMFAPQGSATRAEATVVLYRALQKLP
;
A
#
# COMPACT_ATOMS: atom_id res chain seq x y z
N MET A 1 32.97 42.54 -53.50
CA MET A 1 31.73 41.85 -53.91
C MET A 1 32.09 40.63 -54.76
N GLY A 2 32.79 39.68 -54.16
CA GLY A 2 33.25 38.42 -54.74
C GLY A 2 33.26 37.36 -53.65
N LEU A 3 32.22 37.43 -52.81
CA LEU A 3 32.08 36.78 -51.50
C LEU A 3 30.59 36.57 -51.31
N LEU A 4 30.01 35.61 -52.05
CA LEU A 4 28.65 35.08 -51.77
C LEU A 4 28.31 33.76 -52.49
N LEU A 5 29.27 33.03 -53.08
CA LEU A 5 28.97 31.83 -53.88
C LEU A 5 29.91 30.63 -53.63
N ALA A 6 30.65 30.63 -52.51
CA ALA A 6 31.70 29.64 -52.24
C ALA A 6 31.52 28.82 -50.94
N ILE A 7 30.36 28.85 -50.26
CA ILE A 7 30.19 28.16 -48.97
C ILE A 7 29.25 26.93 -49.02
N ILE A 8 28.54 26.66 -50.13
CA ILE A 8 27.44 25.66 -50.10
C ILE A 8 27.74 24.29 -50.75
N MET A 9 28.87 24.05 -51.44
CA MET A 9 29.14 22.70 -51.98
C MET A 9 30.63 22.38 -52.07
N MET A 10 31.17 21.67 -51.06
CA MET A 10 32.22 20.64 -51.16
C MET A 10 32.74 20.23 -49.77
N ALA A 11 32.21 19.15 -49.20
CA ALA A 11 32.93 18.29 -48.27
C ALA A 11 32.32 16.87 -48.30
N THR A 12 32.74 16.06 -49.26
CA THR A 12 32.56 14.60 -49.22
C THR A 12 33.67 13.97 -48.40
N ALA A 13 33.29 12.93 -47.65
CA ALA A 13 34.09 11.80 -47.17
C ALA A 13 34.99 12.03 -45.93
N LEU A 14 34.46 11.66 -44.76
CA LEU A 14 35.23 11.26 -43.58
C LEU A 14 34.59 9.99 -42.96
N TRP A 15 35.28 8.88 -43.21
CA TRP A 15 35.60 7.76 -42.32
C TRP A 15 34.57 7.30 -41.28
N ALA A 16 34.16 6.05 -41.46
CA ALA A 16 33.45 5.21 -40.51
C ALA A 16 34.17 5.10 -39.16
N VAL A 17 33.39 5.24 -38.08
CA VAL A 17 33.70 4.69 -36.75
C VAL A 17 32.80 3.45 -36.59
N PRO A 18 33.34 2.27 -36.28
CA PRO A 18 32.55 1.11 -35.92
C PRO A 18 32.15 1.19 -34.44
N GLY A 19 30.87 0.97 -34.15
CA GLY A 19 30.37 0.66 -32.80
C GLY A 19 30.07 1.87 -31.92
N ALA A 20 29.03 2.63 -32.26
CA ALA A 20 28.26 3.35 -31.25
C ALA A 20 26.96 2.56 -31.10
N GLN A 21 26.81 1.82 -30.00
CA GLN A 21 25.49 1.38 -29.57
C GLN A 21 24.71 2.65 -29.17
N PRO A 22 23.54 2.92 -29.78
CA PRO A 22 22.68 4.00 -29.34
C PRO A 22 22.07 3.67 -27.97
N ALA A 23 21.79 4.73 -27.20
CA ALA A 23 21.28 4.69 -25.84
C ALA A 23 20.08 3.74 -25.70
N GLN A 24 20.24 2.68 -24.91
CA GLN A 24 19.13 1.90 -24.37
C GLN A 24 18.43 2.78 -23.34
N ALA A 25 17.15 3.06 -23.58
CA ALA A 25 16.35 3.94 -22.75
C ALA A 25 16.14 3.37 -21.36
N ALA A 26 16.19 4.26 -20.37
CA ALA A 26 15.93 4.00 -18.97
C ALA A 26 14.45 3.64 -18.67
N ASN A 27 13.55 3.81 -19.64
CA ASN A 27 12.13 3.50 -19.54
C ASN A 27 11.78 2.33 -20.48
N GLY A 28 11.02 1.35 -19.97
CA GLY A 28 10.48 0.28 -20.80
C GLY A 28 9.49 0.82 -21.84
N PRO A 29 9.18 0.05 -22.91
CA PRO A 29 8.27 0.46 -23.97
C PRO A 29 6.89 0.95 -23.49
N ILE A 30 6.39 0.42 -22.36
CA ILE A 30 5.11 0.85 -21.75
C ILE A 30 5.18 2.31 -21.27
N ASN A 31 6.20 2.69 -20.51
CA ASN A 31 6.27 4.03 -19.91
C ASN A 31 6.37 5.12 -20.97
N SER A 32 7.16 4.89 -22.02
CA SER A 32 7.23 5.81 -23.15
C SER A 32 5.92 5.89 -23.92
N ALA A 33 5.14 4.81 -23.95
CA ALA A 33 3.81 4.82 -24.57
C ALA A 33 2.82 5.65 -23.76
N VAL A 34 2.75 5.43 -22.44
CA VAL A 34 1.86 6.16 -21.52
C VAL A 34 2.17 7.64 -21.56
N GLN A 35 3.44 8.01 -21.45
CA GLN A 35 3.90 9.40 -21.53
C GLN A 35 3.47 10.07 -22.83
N TYR A 36 3.63 9.39 -23.97
CA TYR A 36 3.20 9.93 -25.27
C TYR A 36 1.70 10.17 -25.31
N LEU A 37 0.88 9.26 -24.77
CA LEU A 37 -0.58 9.42 -24.72
C LEU A 37 -0.99 10.58 -23.80
N TYR A 38 -0.32 10.73 -22.67
CA TYR A 38 -0.52 11.86 -21.76
C TYR A 38 -0.22 13.20 -22.45
N GLU A 39 0.92 13.31 -23.11
CA GLU A 39 1.32 14.51 -23.87
C GLU A 39 0.34 14.82 -25.01
N GLU A 40 -0.12 13.80 -25.74
CA GLU A 40 -1.10 13.98 -26.81
C GLU A 40 -2.45 14.46 -26.28
N TYR A 41 -2.95 13.89 -25.18
CA TYR A 41 -4.21 14.32 -24.58
C TYR A 41 -4.13 15.73 -24.00
N THR A 42 -3.12 16.01 -23.17
CA THR A 42 -2.94 17.33 -22.54
C THR A 42 -2.70 18.45 -23.57
N ALA A 43 -2.16 18.13 -24.75
CA ALA A 43 -1.95 19.11 -25.81
C ALA A 43 -3.16 19.32 -26.74
N LYS A 44 -3.98 18.28 -26.98
CA LYS A 44 -4.99 18.30 -28.06
C LYS A 44 -6.41 17.95 -27.60
N GLY A 45 -6.57 17.47 -26.37
CA GLY A 45 -7.81 16.95 -25.82
C GLY A 45 -8.19 15.59 -26.42
N LEU A 46 -9.42 15.18 -26.12
CA LEU A 46 -9.98 13.95 -26.66
C LEU A 46 -10.14 14.04 -28.18
N ALA A 47 -9.71 12.99 -28.87
CA ALA A 47 -9.95 12.78 -30.28
C ALA A 47 -10.33 11.31 -30.51
N ASN A 48 -11.64 11.02 -30.45
CA ASN A 48 -12.18 9.66 -30.52
C ASN A 48 -12.08 9.04 -31.93
N ARG A 49 -10.88 8.61 -32.30
CA ARG A 49 -10.51 8.00 -33.57
C ARG A 49 -9.17 7.29 -33.45
N ASP A 50 -8.85 6.43 -34.42
CA ASP A 50 -7.63 5.62 -34.40
C ASP A 50 -6.31 6.41 -34.27
N THR A 51 -6.27 7.70 -34.62
CA THR A 51 -5.05 8.52 -34.56
C THR A 51 -5.05 9.51 -33.39
N GLY A 52 -5.89 9.33 -32.36
CA GLY A 52 -6.04 10.26 -31.24
C GLY A 52 -6.33 9.54 -29.93
N VAL A 53 -6.17 10.26 -28.81
CA VAL A 53 -6.54 9.75 -27.49
C VAL A 53 -8.06 9.76 -27.38
N GLY A 54 -8.67 8.58 -27.44
CA GLY A 54 -10.12 8.38 -27.42
C GLY A 54 -10.52 7.20 -26.53
N SER A 55 -11.76 6.74 -26.65
CA SER A 55 -12.35 5.69 -25.80
C SER A 55 -11.51 4.41 -25.74
N TYR A 56 -10.93 3.99 -26.86
CA TYR A 56 -10.07 2.79 -26.88
C TYR A 56 -8.73 2.99 -26.15
N ALA A 57 -8.11 4.17 -26.30
CA ALA A 57 -6.88 4.49 -25.57
C ALA A 57 -7.15 4.52 -24.06
N PHE A 58 -8.28 5.13 -23.65
CA PHE A 58 -8.74 5.12 -22.27
C PHE A 58 -8.96 3.70 -21.74
N TYR A 59 -9.67 2.84 -22.48
CA TYR A 59 -9.84 1.43 -22.14
C TYR A 59 -8.50 0.71 -21.95
N VAL A 60 -7.55 0.88 -22.87
CA VAL A 60 -6.23 0.23 -22.79
C VAL A 60 -5.41 0.74 -21.60
N LEU A 61 -5.43 2.04 -21.32
CA LEU A 61 -4.77 2.63 -20.15
C LEU A 61 -5.33 2.04 -18.84
N HIS A 62 -6.65 1.95 -18.72
CA HIS A 62 -7.29 1.35 -17.56
C HIS A 62 -6.98 -0.14 -17.40
N GLN A 63 -6.93 -0.90 -18.50
CA GLN A 63 -6.53 -2.32 -18.46
C GLN A 63 -5.07 -2.51 -18.04
N ALA A 64 -4.22 -1.53 -18.33
CA ALA A 64 -2.82 -1.52 -17.90
C ALA A 64 -2.62 -0.97 -16.48
N GLY A 65 -3.69 -0.64 -15.75
CA GLY A 65 -3.61 -0.07 -14.40
C GLY A 65 -3.05 1.35 -14.35
N VAL A 66 -3.13 2.11 -15.45
CA VAL A 66 -2.64 3.49 -15.51
C VAL A 66 -3.68 4.42 -14.89
N ASP A 67 -3.27 5.18 -13.87
CA ASP A 67 -4.07 6.28 -13.35
C ASP A 67 -4.07 7.46 -14.33
N VAL A 68 -5.26 7.90 -14.69
CA VAL A 68 -5.51 9.01 -15.63
C VAL A 68 -6.23 10.18 -14.96
N GLY A 69 -6.38 10.17 -13.63
CA GLY A 69 -7.10 11.19 -12.86
C GLY A 69 -6.56 12.62 -13.08
N ASP A 70 -5.25 12.75 -13.25
CA ASP A 70 -4.58 14.03 -13.46
C ASP A 70 -4.49 14.46 -14.94
N TRP A 71 -4.99 13.64 -15.87
CA TRP A 71 -4.92 13.95 -17.28
C TRP A 71 -6.00 14.98 -17.62
N GLN A 72 -5.59 16.23 -17.83
CA GLN A 72 -6.52 17.34 -18.08
C GLN A 72 -6.22 18.09 -19.37
N TYR A 73 -7.27 18.42 -20.11
CA TYR A 73 -7.22 19.34 -21.26
C TYR A 73 -8.27 20.44 -21.08
N GLU A 74 -7.83 21.70 -21.04
CA GLU A 74 -8.69 22.88 -20.80
C GLU A 74 -9.57 22.75 -19.52
N GLY A 75 -9.10 22.00 -18.52
CA GLY A 75 -9.79 21.78 -17.24
C GLY A 75 -10.87 20.69 -17.26
N ILE A 76 -10.91 19.85 -18.31
CA ILE A 76 -11.75 18.65 -18.41
C ILE A 76 -10.81 17.44 -18.27
N SER A 77 -11.17 16.47 -17.42
CA SER A 77 -10.37 15.24 -17.28
C SER A 77 -10.56 14.30 -18.47
N LEU A 78 -9.61 13.38 -18.70
CA LEU A 78 -9.76 12.37 -19.74
C LEU A 78 -11.03 11.52 -19.53
N GLU A 79 -11.30 11.12 -18.28
CA GLU A 79 -12.51 10.41 -17.90
C GLU A 79 -13.78 11.17 -18.28
N GLU A 80 -13.88 12.44 -17.86
CA GLU A 80 -15.04 13.29 -18.18
C GLU A 80 -15.21 13.46 -19.69
N ALA A 81 -14.11 13.68 -20.42
CA ALA A 81 -14.14 13.84 -21.88
C ALA A 81 -14.62 12.57 -22.59
N VAL A 82 -14.22 11.39 -22.12
CA VAL A 82 -14.68 10.10 -22.65
C VAL A 82 -16.17 9.90 -22.38
N ILE A 83 -16.64 10.19 -21.16
CA ILE A 83 -18.06 10.10 -20.80
C ILE A 83 -18.90 11.03 -21.69
N ASP A 84 -18.45 12.26 -21.92
CA ASP A 84 -19.15 13.24 -22.75
C ASP A 84 -19.21 12.81 -24.23
N GLU A 85 -18.12 12.24 -24.75
CA GLU A 85 -18.09 11.70 -26.11
C GLU A 85 -19.03 10.49 -26.26
N ILE A 86 -19.02 9.54 -25.31
CA ILE A 86 -19.93 8.38 -25.33
C ILE A 86 -21.39 8.84 -25.34
N ASN A 87 -21.74 9.85 -24.53
CA ASN A 87 -23.09 10.43 -24.54
C ASN A 87 -23.44 11.09 -25.88
N THR A 88 -22.47 11.77 -26.49
CA THR A 88 -22.61 12.38 -27.81
C THR A 88 -22.87 11.31 -28.88
N ASP A 89 -22.10 10.23 -28.85
CA ASP A 89 -22.18 9.13 -29.79
C ASP A 89 -23.48 8.32 -29.65
N LEU A 90 -23.95 8.11 -28.42
CA LEU A 90 -25.27 7.54 -28.13
C LEU A 90 -26.46 8.38 -28.60
N SER A 91 -26.26 9.68 -28.84
CA SER A 91 -27.32 10.52 -29.40
C SER A 91 -27.59 10.23 -30.88
N ASN A 92 -26.61 9.67 -31.59
CA ASN A 92 -26.72 9.35 -33.01
C ASN A 92 -25.87 8.13 -33.44
N PRO A 93 -26.10 6.93 -32.84
CA PRO A 93 -25.20 5.79 -33.00
C PRO A 93 -25.20 5.20 -34.42
N ALA A 94 -26.21 5.52 -35.24
CA ALA A 94 -26.33 5.03 -36.61
C ALA A 94 -25.34 5.69 -37.61
N GLU A 95 -24.74 6.84 -37.27
CA GLU A 95 -23.74 7.51 -38.11
C GLU A 95 -22.30 7.08 -37.79
N LEU A 96 -22.10 6.28 -36.75
CA LEU A 96 -20.81 5.81 -36.27
C LEU A 96 -20.53 4.38 -36.75
N SER A 97 -19.27 4.02 -36.86
CA SER A 97 -18.88 2.63 -37.13
C SER A 97 -19.15 1.75 -35.91
N ALA A 98 -19.49 0.48 -36.14
CA ALA A 98 -19.58 -0.52 -35.09
C ALA A 98 -18.28 -0.65 -34.29
N LYS A 99 -17.12 -0.49 -34.94
CA LYS A 99 -15.82 -0.40 -34.26
C LYS A 99 -15.79 0.71 -33.20
N LEU A 100 -16.19 1.94 -33.54
CA LEU A 100 -16.20 3.06 -32.58
C LEU A 100 -17.17 2.80 -31.43
N LEU A 101 -18.38 2.33 -31.73
CA LEU A 101 -19.36 1.98 -30.68
C LEU A 101 -18.85 0.87 -29.75
N ALA A 102 -18.10 -0.10 -30.27
CA ALA A 102 -17.47 -1.14 -29.46
C ALA A 102 -16.33 -0.59 -28.59
N GLN A 103 -15.57 0.39 -29.09
CA GLN A 103 -14.52 1.10 -28.33
C GLN A 103 -15.12 1.93 -27.19
N ASP A 104 -16.19 2.65 -27.47
CA ASP A 104 -16.99 3.36 -26.46
C ASP A 104 -17.59 2.40 -25.44
N LEU A 105 -18.03 1.21 -25.87
CA LEU A 105 -18.59 0.20 -24.98
C LEU A 105 -17.51 -0.33 -24.04
N ALA A 106 -16.30 -0.60 -24.56
CA ALA A 106 -15.18 -1.02 -23.75
C ALA A 106 -14.80 0.04 -22.70
N ALA A 107 -14.79 1.32 -23.09
CA ALA A 107 -14.59 2.43 -22.17
C ALA A 107 -15.72 2.54 -21.12
N ALA A 108 -16.98 2.44 -21.52
CA ALA A 108 -18.12 2.48 -20.60
C ALA A 108 -18.09 1.34 -19.56
N VAL A 109 -17.60 0.16 -19.96
CA VAL A 109 -17.44 -0.99 -19.05
C VAL A 109 -16.38 -0.71 -17.99
N VAL A 110 -15.21 -0.18 -18.36
CA VAL A 110 -14.17 0.14 -17.37
C VAL A 110 -14.51 1.37 -16.51
N LEU A 111 -15.37 2.26 -17.01
CA LEU A 111 -15.96 3.37 -16.25
C LEU A 111 -17.06 2.95 -15.26
N GLU A 112 -17.43 1.66 -15.23
CA GLU A 112 -18.57 1.15 -14.47
C GLU A 112 -19.91 1.85 -14.81
N ARG A 113 -20.04 2.38 -16.02
CA ARG A 113 -21.23 3.11 -16.52
C ARG A 113 -22.16 2.17 -17.29
N GLU A 114 -22.81 1.27 -16.57
CA GLU A 114 -23.75 0.29 -17.15
C GLU A 114 -24.90 0.94 -17.93
N ASP A 115 -25.33 2.16 -17.57
CA ASP A 115 -26.34 2.89 -18.32
C ASP A 115 -25.89 3.26 -19.74
N LEU A 116 -24.61 3.60 -19.91
CA LEU A 116 -23.99 3.89 -21.21
C LEU A 116 -23.69 2.60 -21.96
N ALA A 117 -23.13 1.60 -21.26
CA ALA A 117 -22.80 0.30 -21.83
C ALA A 117 -24.04 -0.40 -22.42
N ASP A 118 -25.15 -0.43 -21.69
CA ASP A 118 -26.43 -0.98 -22.17
C ASP A 118 -26.97 -0.23 -23.40
N GLY A 119 -26.73 1.07 -23.48
CA GLY A 119 -27.10 1.89 -24.63
C GLY A 119 -26.33 1.50 -25.89
N LEU A 120 -25.01 1.36 -25.77
CA LEU A 120 -24.11 1.04 -26.86
C LEU A 120 -24.31 -0.41 -27.33
N LEU A 121 -24.51 -1.34 -26.40
CA LEU A 121 -24.77 -2.74 -26.70
C LEU A 121 -26.08 -2.92 -27.47
N ARG A 122 -27.15 -2.23 -27.07
CA ARG A 122 -28.42 -2.21 -27.82
C ARG A 122 -28.27 -1.62 -29.21
N ALA A 123 -27.41 -0.61 -29.37
CA ALA A 123 -27.13 -0.01 -30.68
C ALA A 123 -26.41 -0.99 -31.61
N LEU A 124 -25.46 -1.77 -31.09
CA LEU A 124 -24.76 -2.83 -31.83
C LEU A 124 -25.70 -4.00 -32.16
N GLU A 125 -26.43 -4.53 -31.19
CA GLU A 125 -27.40 -5.63 -31.37
C GLU A 125 -28.44 -5.27 -32.45
N GLY A 126 -28.94 -4.03 -32.44
CA GLY A 126 -29.92 -3.55 -33.42
C GLY A 126 -29.40 -3.44 -34.86
N ARG A 127 -28.08 -3.49 -35.07
CA ARG A 127 -27.42 -3.40 -36.39
C ARG A 127 -27.00 -4.75 -36.95
N GLU A 128 -26.89 -5.77 -36.11
CA GLU A 128 -26.32 -7.05 -36.51
C GLU A 128 -27.13 -7.74 -37.63
N SER A 129 -26.40 -8.30 -38.59
CA SER A 129 -26.94 -9.00 -39.74
C SER A 129 -25.96 -10.07 -40.24
N SER A 130 -26.35 -10.84 -41.25
CA SER A 130 -25.46 -11.85 -41.87
C SER A 130 -24.23 -11.25 -42.56
N THR A 131 -24.20 -9.93 -42.76
CA THR A 131 -23.02 -9.20 -43.28
C THR A 131 -22.29 -8.42 -42.19
N GLY A 132 -22.56 -8.69 -40.91
CA GLY A 132 -22.03 -7.93 -39.76
C GLY A 132 -22.95 -6.79 -39.35
N PHE A 133 -22.41 -5.80 -38.66
CA PHE A 133 -23.12 -4.60 -38.22
C PHE A 133 -23.26 -3.58 -39.37
N ASP A 134 -22.19 -3.40 -40.13
CA ASP A 134 -22.04 -2.28 -41.08
C ASP A 134 -21.82 -2.74 -42.52
N SER A 135 -21.70 -4.05 -42.74
CA SER A 135 -21.25 -4.62 -44.02
C SER A 135 -19.86 -4.12 -44.41
N ASN A 136 -19.01 -3.90 -43.41
CA ASN A 136 -17.65 -3.41 -43.54
C ASN A 136 -16.77 -4.16 -42.55
N ILE A 137 -15.98 -5.11 -43.04
CA ILE A 137 -15.11 -5.96 -42.22
C ILE A 137 -14.11 -5.18 -41.36
N TYR A 138 -13.66 -3.98 -41.80
CA TYR A 138 -12.77 -3.10 -41.03
C TYR A 138 -13.49 -2.37 -39.87
N SER A 139 -14.81 -2.51 -39.79
CA SER A 139 -15.67 -2.07 -38.67
C SER A 139 -16.17 -3.28 -37.88
N ASP A 140 -16.64 -4.31 -38.58
CA ASP A 140 -17.35 -5.46 -38.01
C ASP A 140 -16.41 -6.39 -37.23
N ILE A 141 -15.25 -6.73 -37.79
CA ILE A 141 -14.30 -7.66 -37.15
C ILE A 141 -13.72 -7.08 -35.86
N PRO A 142 -13.22 -5.83 -35.82
CA PRO A 142 -12.79 -5.20 -34.58
C PRO A 142 -13.92 -5.12 -33.54
N ALA A 143 -15.17 -4.88 -33.97
CA ALA A 143 -16.32 -4.80 -33.05
C ALA A 143 -16.61 -6.16 -32.39
N TYR A 144 -16.65 -7.25 -33.16
CA TYR A 144 -16.82 -8.60 -32.62
C TYR A 144 -15.65 -9.03 -31.73
N GLU A 145 -14.43 -8.68 -32.12
CA GLU A 145 -13.23 -8.96 -31.33
C GLU A 145 -13.29 -8.26 -29.97
N LEU A 146 -13.60 -6.97 -29.95
CA LEU A 146 -13.64 -6.19 -28.72
C LEU A 146 -14.81 -6.60 -27.82
N LEU A 147 -15.98 -6.92 -28.40
CA LEU A 147 -17.10 -7.53 -27.68
C LEU A 147 -16.69 -8.85 -27.02
N GLY A 148 -15.89 -9.67 -27.69
CA GLY A 148 -15.33 -10.90 -27.13
C GLY A 148 -14.39 -10.60 -25.96
N ARG A 149 -13.48 -9.65 -26.17
CA ARG A 149 -12.48 -9.23 -25.18
C ARG A 149 -13.11 -8.71 -23.88
N ILE A 150 -14.20 -7.95 -23.96
CA ILE A 150 -14.92 -7.43 -22.77
C ILE A 150 -16.03 -8.37 -22.26
N GLY A 151 -16.10 -9.61 -22.77
CA GLY A 151 -17.08 -10.61 -22.33
C GLY A 151 -18.53 -10.25 -22.64
N ARG A 152 -18.80 -9.47 -23.70
CA ARG A 152 -20.14 -9.06 -24.15
C ARG A 152 -20.57 -9.66 -25.48
N LEU A 153 -19.72 -10.46 -26.13
CA LEU A 153 -20.04 -11.12 -27.40
C LEU A 153 -21.27 -12.05 -27.33
N GLY A 154 -21.54 -12.64 -26.16
CA GLY A 154 -22.70 -13.52 -25.96
C GLY A 154 -24.07 -12.84 -26.11
N VAL A 155 -24.11 -11.51 -26.21
CA VAL A 155 -25.34 -10.75 -26.52
C VAL A 155 -25.64 -10.74 -28.02
N MET A 156 -24.63 -10.95 -28.87
CA MET A 156 -24.78 -11.02 -30.32
C MET A 156 -25.26 -12.41 -30.78
N ASP A 157 -25.83 -12.49 -31.98
CA ASP A 157 -26.17 -13.75 -32.63
C ASP A 157 -24.89 -14.44 -33.15
N ALA A 158 -24.45 -15.45 -32.41
CA ALA A 158 -23.25 -16.22 -32.74
C ALA A 158 -23.27 -16.83 -34.17
N GLY A 159 -24.45 -17.11 -34.72
CA GLY A 159 -24.60 -17.60 -36.09
C GLY A 159 -24.31 -16.53 -37.13
N LEU A 160 -24.84 -15.32 -36.93
CA LEU A 160 -24.59 -14.16 -37.80
C LEU A 160 -23.14 -13.69 -37.70
N ALA A 161 -22.59 -13.62 -36.49
CA ALA A 161 -21.19 -13.28 -36.24
C ALA A 161 -20.24 -14.27 -36.95
N LYS A 162 -20.48 -15.58 -36.79
CA LYS A 162 -19.72 -16.62 -37.49
C LYS A 162 -19.82 -16.48 -39.02
N GLU A 163 -21.03 -16.26 -39.56
CA GLU A 163 -21.24 -16.09 -41.01
C GLU A 163 -20.47 -14.86 -41.54
N CYS A 164 -20.55 -13.72 -40.84
CA CYS A 164 -19.83 -12.50 -41.18
C CYS A 164 -18.31 -12.72 -41.19
N LEU A 165 -17.75 -13.24 -40.09
CA LEU A 165 -16.31 -13.47 -39.94
C LEU A 165 -15.79 -14.43 -41.02
N LEU A 166 -16.42 -15.60 -41.18
CA LEU A 166 -15.96 -16.60 -42.14
C LEU A 166 -16.15 -16.20 -43.61
N ALA A 167 -17.04 -15.24 -43.90
CA ALA A 167 -17.20 -14.67 -45.24
C ALA A 167 -16.04 -13.74 -45.63
N ALA A 168 -15.32 -13.17 -44.66
CA ALA A 168 -14.19 -12.28 -44.88
C ALA A 168 -12.87 -13.02 -45.17
N GLN A 169 -12.83 -14.34 -45.01
CA GLN A 169 -11.63 -15.14 -45.24
C GLN A 169 -11.39 -15.47 -46.71
N ASN A 170 -10.16 -15.32 -47.21
CA ASN A 170 -9.75 -15.85 -48.51
C ASN A 170 -9.52 -17.36 -48.45
N LYS A 171 -10.42 -18.11 -49.09
CA LYS A 171 -10.39 -19.59 -49.13
C LYS A 171 -9.80 -20.14 -50.43
N THR A 172 -9.16 -19.30 -51.25
CA THR A 172 -8.65 -19.68 -52.56
C THR A 172 -7.32 -20.44 -52.41
N ALA A 173 -7.35 -21.77 -52.51
CA ALA A 173 -6.20 -22.63 -52.19
C ALA A 173 -4.90 -22.38 -53.00
N ASP A 174 -4.99 -21.77 -54.18
CA ASP A 174 -3.82 -21.42 -55.02
C ASP A 174 -3.38 -19.95 -54.87
N ASP A 175 -4.05 -19.19 -54.00
CA ASP A 175 -3.72 -17.80 -53.69
C ASP A 175 -2.64 -17.74 -52.61
N ALA A 176 -1.68 -16.83 -52.76
CA ALA A 176 -0.63 -16.59 -51.77
C ALA A 176 -1.22 -16.09 -50.44
N ASP A 177 -2.41 -15.48 -50.50
CA ASP A 177 -3.12 -14.95 -49.34
C ASP A 177 -4.23 -15.86 -48.82
N CYS A 178 -4.23 -17.14 -49.22
CA CYS A 178 -5.12 -18.13 -48.65
C CYS A 178 -4.98 -18.20 -47.13
N GLY A 179 -6.12 -18.12 -46.42
CA GLY A 179 -6.21 -18.14 -44.96
C GLY A 179 -6.33 -16.76 -44.31
N SER A 180 -5.91 -15.70 -44.98
CA SER A 180 -6.05 -14.32 -44.49
C SER A 180 -7.49 -13.81 -44.51
N PHE A 181 -7.74 -12.76 -43.73
CA PHE A 181 -8.99 -12.02 -43.71
C PHE A 181 -8.77 -10.63 -44.30
N GLY A 182 -9.76 -10.13 -45.05
CA GLY A 182 -9.57 -8.91 -45.83
C GLY A 182 -10.78 -8.51 -46.67
N GLY A 183 -10.63 -7.38 -47.37
CA GLY A 183 -11.71 -6.74 -48.12
C GLY A 183 -11.70 -7.05 -49.61
N LEU A 184 -12.88 -7.04 -50.24
CA LEU A 184 -13.00 -7.09 -51.70
C LEU A 184 -13.18 -5.68 -52.28
N PHE A 185 -12.22 -5.22 -53.07
CA PHE A 185 -12.31 -3.95 -53.80
C PHE A 185 -12.23 -4.20 -55.30
N ASP A 186 -13.27 -3.79 -56.04
CA ASP A 186 -13.44 -4.05 -57.48
C ASP A 186 -13.27 -5.54 -57.88
N GLY A 187 -13.63 -6.46 -56.96
CA GLY A 187 -13.52 -7.91 -57.15
C GLY A 187 -12.13 -8.49 -56.94
N ILE A 188 -11.19 -7.70 -56.44
CA ILE A 188 -9.86 -8.13 -56.00
C ILE A 188 -9.86 -8.20 -54.48
N PHE A 189 -9.36 -9.31 -53.93
CA PHE A 189 -9.20 -9.49 -52.49
C PHE A 189 -7.91 -8.82 -52.03
N TYR A 190 -7.99 -8.10 -50.92
CA TYR A 190 -6.87 -7.45 -50.27
C TYR A 190 -6.76 -7.99 -48.86
N PRO A 191 -5.74 -8.81 -48.55
CA PRO A 191 -5.51 -9.25 -47.18
C PRO A 191 -5.18 -8.05 -46.29
N ASP A 192 -5.49 -8.17 -45.00
CA ASP A 192 -5.12 -7.17 -44.01
C ASP A 192 -4.62 -7.87 -42.74
N PHE A 193 -3.44 -7.48 -42.26
CA PHE A 193 -2.75 -8.19 -41.18
C PHE A 193 -3.51 -8.06 -39.85
N MET A 194 -3.81 -6.83 -39.44
CA MET A 194 -4.55 -6.51 -38.23
C MET A 194 -5.93 -7.17 -38.23
N THR A 195 -6.66 -7.08 -39.35
CA THR A 195 -7.96 -7.72 -39.53
C THR A 195 -7.86 -9.25 -39.40
N THR A 196 -6.79 -9.85 -39.93
CA THR A 196 -6.55 -11.30 -39.81
C THR A 196 -6.32 -11.70 -38.35
N ALA A 197 -5.50 -10.96 -37.60
CA ALA A 197 -5.25 -11.20 -36.19
C ALA A 197 -6.53 -11.03 -35.33
N GLN A 198 -7.28 -9.96 -35.57
CA GLN A 198 -8.55 -9.69 -34.88
C GLN A 198 -9.62 -10.73 -35.22
N ALA A 199 -9.69 -11.20 -36.47
CA ALA A 199 -10.61 -12.27 -36.87
C ALA A 199 -10.30 -13.58 -36.15
N VAL A 200 -9.02 -13.92 -35.97
CA VAL A 200 -8.62 -15.11 -35.20
C VAL A 200 -9.15 -15.00 -33.77
N ARG A 201 -8.96 -13.86 -33.10
CA ARG A 201 -9.46 -13.65 -31.74
C ARG A 201 -10.98 -13.67 -31.66
N ALA A 202 -11.68 -12.98 -32.55
CA ALA A 202 -13.14 -12.99 -32.61
C ALA A 202 -13.70 -14.40 -32.83
N LEU A 203 -13.09 -15.17 -33.73
CA LEU A 203 -13.45 -16.57 -33.97
C LEU A 203 -13.16 -17.47 -32.76
N HIS A 204 -12.04 -17.24 -32.07
CA HIS A 204 -11.72 -17.94 -30.84
C HIS A 204 -12.75 -17.64 -29.73
N PHE A 205 -13.16 -16.38 -29.57
CA PHE A 205 -14.21 -16.01 -28.60
C PHE A 205 -15.59 -16.60 -28.94
N LEU A 206 -15.88 -16.87 -30.22
CA LEU A 206 -17.11 -17.57 -30.64
C LEU A 206 -17.07 -19.08 -30.41
N ASP A 207 -15.88 -19.69 -30.42
CA ASP A 207 -15.65 -21.13 -30.25
C ASP A 207 -14.51 -21.40 -29.25
N PRO A 208 -14.66 -21.02 -27.97
CA PRO A 208 -13.59 -21.10 -26.98
C PRO A 208 -13.17 -22.54 -26.68
N ASP A 209 -14.10 -23.49 -26.77
CA ASP A 209 -13.85 -24.93 -26.56
C ASP A 209 -13.23 -25.63 -27.79
N GLY A 210 -13.12 -24.93 -28.92
CA GLY A 210 -12.57 -25.46 -30.16
C GLY A 210 -13.37 -26.60 -30.79
N VAL A 211 -14.70 -26.57 -30.63
CA VAL A 211 -15.59 -27.65 -31.08
C VAL A 211 -16.05 -27.47 -32.53
N ASP A 212 -16.02 -26.25 -33.06
CA ASP A 212 -16.45 -25.94 -34.42
C ASP A 212 -15.28 -26.11 -35.42
N ASN A 213 -15.26 -27.26 -36.10
CA ASN A 213 -14.20 -27.59 -37.04
C ASN A 213 -14.05 -26.58 -38.20
N GLU A 214 -15.10 -25.86 -38.58
CA GLU A 214 -14.98 -24.82 -39.63
C GLU A 214 -14.25 -23.59 -39.08
N VAL A 215 -14.55 -23.20 -37.85
CA VAL A 215 -13.88 -22.11 -37.13
C VAL A 215 -12.40 -22.46 -36.88
N GLN A 216 -12.12 -23.65 -36.37
CA GLN A 216 -10.75 -24.09 -36.10
C GLN A 216 -9.89 -24.14 -37.38
N VAL A 217 -10.43 -24.63 -38.50
CA VAL A 217 -9.73 -24.60 -39.79
C VAL A 217 -9.45 -23.16 -40.24
N ALA A 218 -10.38 -22.23 -40.01
CA ALA A 218 -10.17 -20.84 -40.37
C ALA A 218 -9.06 -20.19 -39.52
N ILE A 219 -9.06 -20.44 -38.21
CA ILE A 219 -8.02 -20.00 -37.27
C ILE A 219 -6.65 -20.55 -37.68
N ASP A 220 -6.54 -21.86 -37.90
CA ASP A 220 -5.27 -22.51 -38.29
C ASP A 220 -4.68 -21.93 -39.58
N GLN A 221 -5.54 -21.67 -40.58
CA GLN A 221 -5.11 -21.08 -41.85
C GLN A 221 -4.65 -19.62 -41.69
N ALA A 222 -5.33 -18.85 -40.85
CA ALA A 222 -4.94 -17.47 -40.55
C ALA A 222 -3.62 -17.41 -39.76
N LEU A 223 -3.45 -18.24 -38.73
CA LEU A 223 -2.20 -18.33 -37.98
C LEU A 223 -1.02 -18.72 -38.88
N TYR A 224 -1.22 -19.66 -39.80
CA TYR A 224 -0.20 -20.01 -40.79
C TYR A 224 0.17 -18.82 -41.67
N TRP A 225 -0.82 -18.03 -42.12
CA TRP A 225 -0.60 -16.84 -42.94
C TRP A 225 0.10 -15.71 -42.16
N LEU A 226 -0.24 -15.49 -40.89
CA LEU A 226 0.41 -14.52 -39.99
C LEU A 226 1.87 -14.91 -39.74
N GLN A 227 2.11 -16.16 -39.36
CA GLN A 227 3.46 -16.67 -39.05
C GLN A 227 4.40 -16.55 -40.26
N ALA A 228 3.89 -16.75 -41.47
CA ALA A 228 4.67 -16.64 -42.70
C ALA A 228 5.26 -15.23 -42.97
N ARG A 229 4.77 -14.19 -42.27
CA ARG A 229 5.19 -12.79 -42.38
C ARG A 229 6.21 -12.36 -41.33
N GLN A 230 6.62 -13.27 -40.44
CA GLN A 230 7.64 -12.96 -39.45
C GLN A 230 8.99 -12.68 -40.12
N ARG A 231 9.61 -11.56 -39.78
CA ARG A 231 10.92 -11.13 -40.27
C ARG A 231 12.05 -11.59 -39.36
N ALA A 232 13.29 -11.48 -39.84
CA ALA A 232 14.48 -12.01 -39.15
C ALA A 232 14.73 -11.33 -37.78
N ASP A 233 14.34 -10.06 -37.63
CA ASP A 233 14.39 -9.29 -36.38
C ASP A 233 13.25 -9.65 -35.39
N GLY A 234 12.29 -10.49 -35.80
CA GLY A 234 11.19 -10.94 -34.95
C GLY A 234 9.89 -10.16 -35.17
N CYS A 235 9.92 -9.03 -35.88
CA CYS A 235 8.72 -8.26 -36.19
C CYS A 235 7.83 -8.95 -37.24
N PHE A 236 6.61 -8.45 -37.32
CA PHE A 236 5.66 -8.78 -38.37
C PHE A 236 5.38 -7.55 -39.21
N LEU A 237 5.32 -7.73 -40.53
CA LEU A 237 4.94 -6.67 -41.46
C LEU A 237 4.50 -7.31 -42.77
N ASP A 238 3.40 -6.83 -43.34
CA ASP A 238 2.96 -7.25 -44.68
C ASP A 238 3.85 -6.66 -45.80
N GLU A 239 3.65 -7.10 -47.05
CA GLU A 239 4.44 -6.64 -48.21
C GLU A 239 4.11 -5.19 -48.66
N TYR A 240 3.19 -4.49 -47.98
CA TYR A 240 2.75 -3.13 -48.33
C TYR A 240 3.45 -2.04 -47.49
N ASP A 241 3.98 -1.02 -48.16
CA ASP A 241 4.83 0.05 -47.58
C ASP A 241 4.15 1.01 -46.56
N TYR A 242 2.89 0.76 -46.17
CA TYR A 242 2.13 1.65 -45.27
C TYR A 242 1.90 1.08 -43.86
N ASP A 243 2.22 -0.19 -43.61
CA ASP A 243 1.98 -0.83 -42.30
C ASP A 243 3.03 -0.44 -41.26
N ILE A 244 2.61 -0.45 -40.00
CA ILE A 244 3.45 -0.11 -38.85
C ILE A 244 3.90 -1.43 -38.19
N PRO A 245 5.18 -1.85 -38.32
CA PRO A 245 5.63 -3.16 -37.85
C PRO A 245 5.36 -3.42 -36.36
N ILE A 246 5.38 -2.38 -35.54
CA ILE A 246 5.15 -2.51 -34.10
C ILE A 246 3.70 -2.88 -33.78
N VAL A 247 2.74 -2.37 -34.56
CA VAL A 247 1.30 -2.65 -34.39
C VAL A 247 1.01 -4.09 -34.81
N ASP A 248 1.50 -4.52 -35.97
CA ASP A 248 1.37 -5.91 -36.42
C ASP A 248 2.02 -6.90 -35.44
N THR A 249 3.17 -6.52 -34.87
CA THR A 249 3.84 -7.37 -33.88
C THR A 249 3.06 -7.43 -32.56
N ALA A 250 2.50 -6.32 -32.09
CA ALA A 250 1.60 -6.29 -30.93
C ALA A 250 0.36 -7.15 -31.16
N GLU A 251 -0.27 -7.06 -32.34
CA GLU A 251 -1.42 -7.86 -32.73
C GLU A 251 -1.14 -9.37 -32.67
N VAL A 252 0.07 -9.82 -33.05
CA VAL A 252 0.47 -11.23 -32.90
C VAL A 252 0.60 -11.62 -31.43
N ILE A 253 1.23 -10.78 -30.60
CA ILE A 253 1.37 -11.06 -29.15
C ILE A 253 -0.02 -11.23 -28.52
N ILE A 254 -0.91 -10.26 -28.75
CA ILE A 254 -2.27 -10.27 -28.21
C ILE A 254 -3.06 -11.48 -28.72
N THR A 255 -2.86 -11.88 -29.99
CA THR A 255 -3.50 -13.07 -30.56
C THR A 255 -3.02 -14.37 -29.93
N LEU A 256 -1.70 -14.53 -29.76
CA LEU A 256 -1.14 -15.75 -29.18
C LEU A 256 -1.52 -15.89 -27.71
N GLU A 257 -1.48 -14.79 -26.94
CA GLU A 257 -1.97 -14.76 -25.56
C GLU A 257 -3.45 -15.13 -25.47
N ALA A 258 -4.30 -14.54 -26.33
CA ALA A 258 -5.73 -14.88 -26.36
C ALA A 258 -6.00 -16.36 -26.65
N LEU A 259 -5.10 -17.03 -27.40
CA LEU A 259 -5.18 -18.47 -27.70
C LEU A 259 -4.49 -19.36 -26.65
N GLY A 260 -3.96 -18.78 -25.56
CA GLY A 260 -3.18 -19.49 -24.55
C GLY A 260 -1.84 -20.04 -25.07
N GLN A 261 -1.27 -19.42 -26.10
CA GLN A 261 0.01 -19.78 -26.69
C GLN A 261 1.10 -18.80 -26.29
N ASP A 262 2.27 -19.31 -25.89
CA ASP A 262 3.45 -18.50 -25.58
C ASP A 262 3.87 -17.63 -26.78
N PRO A 263 3.81 -16.28 -26.70
CA PRO A 263 4.19 -15.39 -27.80
C PRO A 263 5.68 -15.44 -28.17
N ALA A 264 6.54 -15.94 -27.28
CA ALA A 264 7.95 -16.16 -27.57
C ALA A 264 8.20 -17.44 -28.40
N SER A 265 7.19 -18.30 -28.56
CA SER A 265 7.31 -19.59 -29.25
C SER A 265 7.49 -19.46 -30.77
N TRP A 266 6.96 -18.40 -31.38
CA TRP A 266 7.14 -18.11 -32.80
C TRP A 266 8.51 -17.46 -33.02
N LYS A 267 9.49 -18.26 -33.44
CA LYS A 267 10.85 -17.80 -33.75
C LYS A 267 11.06 -17.64 -35.25
N SER A 268 11.59 -16.49 -35.62
CA SER A 268 12.01 -16.21 -36.99
C SER A 268 13.22 -17.06 -37.41
N SER A 269 13.56 -17.02 -38.70
CA SER A 269 14.81 -17.62 -39.20
C SER A 269 16.08 -17.07 -38.53
N GLY A 270 16.01 -15.88 -37.92
CA GLY A 270 17.09 -15.26 -37.14
C GLY A 270 17.11 -15.66 -35.66
N GLY A 271 16.11 -16.39 -35.18
CA GLY A 271 15.97 -16.81 -33.77
C GLY A 271 15.26 -15.80 -32.86
N ASN A 272 14.73 -14.71 -33.41
CA ASN A 272 14.00 -13.68 -32.67
C ASN A 272 12.48 -13.94 -32.71
N SER A 273 11.78 -13.61 -31.63
CA SER A 273 10.32 -13.65 -31.50
C SER A 273 9.67 -12.28 -31.57
N ALA A 274 8.33 -12.25 -31.58
CA ALA A 274 7.55 -11.03 -31.41
C ALA A 274 7.92 -10.29 -30.12
N VAL A 275 8.09 -11.03 -29.02
CA VAL A 275 8.51 -10.49 -27.70
C VAL A 275 9.91 -9.88 -27.78
N ASP A 276 10.85 -10.57 -28.45
CA ASP A 276 12.21 -10.05 -28.63
C ASP A 276 12.20 -8.71 -29.40
N TYR A 277 11.34 -8.59 -30.43
CA TYR A 277 11.19 -7.33 -31.17
C TYR A 277 10.52 -6.24 -30.32
N MET A 278 9.45 -6.58 -29.59
CA MET A 278 8.73 -5.67 -28.71
C MET A 278 9.65 -5.07 -27.64
N MET A 279 10.56 -5.87 -27.08
CA MET A 279 11.45 -5.41 -26.00
C MET A 279 12.68 -4.64 -26.49
N ASN A 280 13.17 -4.94 -27.71
CA ASN A 280 14.43 -4.39 -28.18
C ASN A 280 14.28 -3.27 -29.22
N GLU A 281 13.15 -3.23 -29.94
CA GLU A 281 12.99 -2.40 -31.14
C GLU A 281 11.70 -1.56 -31.14
N ALA A 282 10.82 -1.72 -30.14
CA ALA A 282 9.59 -0.90 -30.03
C ALA A 282 9.87 0.59 -29.85
N LEU A 283 10.95 0.89 -29.11
CA LEU A 283 11.37 2.25 -28.84
C LEU A 283 12.40 2.71 -29.88
N ASN A 284 12.07 3.78 -30.59
CA ASN A 284 13.01 4.40 -31.51
C ASN A 284 14.10 5.17 -30.74
N SER A 285 15.21 5.45 -31.41
CA SER A 285 16.31 6.28 -30.87
C SER A 285 15.90 7.71 -30.49
N ASP A 286 14.72 8.17 -30.91
CA ASP A 286 14.16 9.48 -30.58
C ASP A 286 13.08 9.44 -29.48
N GLY A 287 12.94 8.29 -28.80
CA GLY A 287 12.00 8.09 -27.69
C GLY A 287 10.56 7.80 -28.12
N ASN A 288 10.23 7.90 -29.41
CA ASN A 288 8.89 7.57 -29.91
C ASN A 288 8.73 6.07 -30.14
N ILE A 289 7.47 5.62 -30.23
CA ILE A 289 7.12 4.24 -30.52
C ILE A 289 6.70 4.09 -31.98
N GLY A 290 7.39 3.18 -32.70
CA GLY A 290 7.08 2.86 -34.10
C GLY A 290 7.37 3.97 -35.10
N GLY A 291 7.23 3.68 -36.40
CA GLY A 291 7.58 4.62 -37.48
C GLY A 291 6.59 5.76 -37.72
N GLY A 292 5.34 5.62 -37.26
CA GLY A 292 4.23 6.53 -37.56
C GLY A 292 4.19 7.82 -36.75
N LYS A 293 4.81 7.82 -35.55
CA LYS A 293 4.70 8.92 -34.56
C LYS A 293 3.26 9.37 -34.31
N ASP A 294 2.37 8.40 -34.16
CA ASP A 294 0.96 8.58 -33.85
C ASP A 294 0.57 7.76 -32.62
N VAL A 295 -0.67 7.92 -32.16
CA VAL A 295 -1.24 7.26 -30.97
C VAL A 295 -1.35 5.74 -31.12
N GLN A 296 -1.37 5.17 -32.34
CA GLN A 296 -1.61 3.74 -32.51
C GLN A 296 -0.47 2.89 -31.97
N GLY A 297 0.78 3.25 -32.28
CA GLY A 297 1.96 2.54 -31.77
C GLY A 297 1.94 2.42 -30.24
N PRO A 298 1.87 3.54 -29.51
CA PRO A 298 1.74 3.56 -28.05
C PRO A 298 0.61 2.70 -27.50
N VAL A 299 -0.63 2.85 -28.00
CA VAL A 299 -1.78 2.07 -27.52
C VAL A 299 -1.55 0.57 -27.67
N TRP A 300 -1.05 0.12 -28.83
CA TRP A 300 -0.82 -1.30 -29.07
C TRP A 300 0.37 -1.85 -28.29
N VAL A 301 1.41 -1.05 -28.04
CA VAL A 301 2.52 -1.42 -27.15
C VAL A 301 2.04 -1.61 -25.70
N ILE A 302 1.23 -0.69 -25.17
CA ILE A 302 0.65 -0.84 -23.82
C ILE A 302 -0.16 -2.13 -23.75
N CYS A 303 -1.03 -2.36 -24.73
CA CYS A 303 -1.89 -3.53 -24.77
C CYS A 303 -1.09 -4.84 -24.83
N ALA A 304 -0.07 -4.94 -25.69
CA ALA A 304 0.72 -6.16 -25.82
C ALA A 304 1.66 -6.40 -24.63
N CYS A 305 2.34 -5.36 -24.13
CA CYS A 305 3.26 -5.52 -23.02
C CYS A 305 2.55 -5.81 -21.69
N SER A 306 1.35 -5.27 -21.48
CA SER A 306 0.54 -5.57 -20.27
C SER A 306 0.12 -7.04 -20.19
N LEU A 307 -0.04 -7.72 -21.33
CA LEU A 307 -0.38 -9.15 -21.38
C LEU A 307 0.82 -10.07 -21.10
N LEU A 308 2.05 -9.58 -21.33
CA LEU A 308 3.26 -10.40 -21.17
C LEU A 308 3.76 -10.48 -19.72
N ASP A 309 3.00 -9.94 -18.77
CA ASP A 309 3.38 -9.81 -17.34
C ASP A 309 4.76 -9.15 -17.16
N ILE A 310 5.14 -8.35 -18.16
CA ILE A 310 6.31 -7.48 -18.12
C ILE A 310 5.86 -6.35 -17.24
N ALA A 311 6.24 -6.43 -15.96
CA ALA A 311 5.93 -5.45 -14.94
C ALA A 311 5.87 -4.06 -15.58
N THR A 312 4.69 -3.44 -15.51
CA THR A 312 4.62 -2.00 -15.45
C THR A 312 5.62 -1.62 -14.35
N PRO A 313 6.74 -0.95 -14.68
CA PRO A 313 7.41 -0.21 -13.64
C PRO A 313 6.35 0.72 -13.08
N GLU A 314 6.22 0.77 -11.76
CA GLU A 314 5.43 1.76 -11.05
C GLU A 314 5.56 3.09 -11.79
N ILE A 315 4.41 3.65 -12.20
CA ILE A 315 4.37 5.01 -12.69
C ILE A 315 5.06 5.86 -11.62
N PRO A 316 5.97 6.78 -11.99
CA PRO A 316 6.34 7.88 -11.12
C PRO A 316 5.08 8.65 -10.72
N ILE A 317 4.42 8.23 -9.64
CA ILE A 317 3.20 8.87 -9.12
C ILE A 317 3.59 10.02 -8.19
N SER A 318 4.83 10.04 -7.70
CA SER A 318 5.33 11.11 -6.83
C SER A 318 6.25 12.10 -7.58
N PRO A 319 6.26 13.39 -7.18
CA PRO A 319 7.26 14.34 -7.64
C PRO A 319 8.72 13.88 -7.40
N THR A 320 8.96 13.04 -6.40
CA THR A 320 10.26 12.40 -6.14
C THR A 320 10.67 11.50 -7.30
N ASP A 321 9.77 10.63 -7.75
CA ASP A 321 10.04 9.68 -8.83
C ASP A 321 10.34 10.40 -10.16
N TYR A 322 9.60 11.48 -10.46
CA TYR A 322 9.89 12.33 -11.62
C TYR A 322 11.29 12.94 -11.56
N ALA A 323 11.73 13.39 -10.38
CA ALA A 323 13.06 13.95 -10.21
C ALA A 323 14.15 12.88 -10.41
N LEU A 324 13.95 11.69 -9.84
CA LEU A 324 14.87 10.56 -10.00
C LEU A 324 15.00 10.13 -11.47
N GLU A 325 13.88 10.02 -12.17
CA GLU A 325 13.88 9.66 -13.58
C GLU A 325 14.57 10.72 -14.45
N PHE A 326 14.28 12.00 -14.22
CA PHE A 326 14.93 13.10 -14.92
C PHE A 326 16.46 13.06 -14.75
N LEU A 327 16.94 12.86 -13.52
CA LEU A 327 18.37 12.78 -13.21
C LEU A 327 19.03 11.55 -13.83
N ARG A 328 18.35 10.39 -13.80
CA ARG A 328 18.82 9.16 -14.45
C ARG A 328 18.97 9.37 -15.95
N ASN A 329 17.97 9.95 -16.58
CA ASN A 329 17.95 10.22 -18.01
C ASN A 329 19.09 11.17 -18.42
N GLU A 330 19.34 12.23 -17.64
CA GLU A 330 20.45 13.15 -17.93
C GLU A 330 21.82 12.50 -17.73
N TYR A 331 22.00 11.63 -16.74
CA TYR A 331 23.25 10.85 -16.60
C TYR A 331 23.46 9.87 -17.75
N VAL A 332 22.45 9.06 -18.10
CA VAL A 332 22.54 8.08 -19.20
C VAL A 332 22.84 8.78 -20.54
N LYS A 333 22.38 10.01 -20.70
CA LYS A 333 22.59 10.83 -21.90
C LYS A 333 23.96 11.50 -21.96
N THR A 334 24.38 12.13 -20.86
CA THR A 334 25.55 13.03 -20.87
C THR A 334 26.78 12.46 -20.16
N GLY A 335 26.60 11.46 -19.30
CA GLY A 335 27.60 10.98 -18.36
C GLY A 335 27.72 11.87 -17.15
N LEU A 336 28.78 11.67 -16.37
CA LEU A 336 29.12 12.59 -15.29
C LEU A 336 29.55 13.94 -15.88
N VAL A 337 29.02 15.02 -15.32
CA VAL A 337 29.39 16.38 -15.69
C VAL A 337 29.92 17.07 -14.44
N ASP A 338 31.23 17.34 -14.43
CA ASP A 338 31.90 18.07 -13.35
C ASP A 338 31.62 19.58 -13.45
N ASN A 339 30.40 19.96 -13.08
CA ASN A 339 29.98 21.32 -12.76
C ASN A 339 28.59 21.31 -12.11
N ASP A 340 28.14 22.48 -11.66
CA ASP A 340 26.83 22.65 -11.04
C ASP A 340 25.62 22.46 -12.00
N MET A 341 25.81 22.23 -13.30
CA MET A 341 24.73 22.20 -14.30
C MET A 341 24.34 20.79 -14.78
N GLY A 342 25.08 19.75 -14.39
CA GLY A 342 24.81 18.37 -14.78
C GLY A 342 24.90 17.39 -13.62
N VAL A 343 24.80 16.09 -13.92
CA VAL A 343 24.86 15.05 -12.89
C VAL A 343 26.32 14.88 -12.44
N GLY A 344 26.62 15.36 -11.22
CA GLY A 344 27.97 15.36 -10.64
C GLY A 344 28.03 14.83 -9.21
N SER A 345 29.12 15.09 -8.50
CA SER A 345 29.36 14.61 -7.13
C SER A 345 28.27 15.04 -6.13
N TYR A 346 27.77 16.27 -6.23
CA TYR A 346 26.67 16.73 -5.37
C TYR A 346 25.36 16.00 -5.66
N THR A 347 25.03 15.78 -6.94
CA THR A 347 23.86 14.98 -7.34
C THR A 347 23.94 13.57 -6.78
N PHE A 348 25.12 12.94 -6.85
CA PHE A 348 25.35 11.63 -6.25
C PHE A 348 25.13 11.64 -4.73
N TYR A 349 25.61 12.66 -4.03
CA TYR A 349 25.36 12.83 -2.61
C TYR A 349 23.86 12.93 -2.30
N VAL A 350 23.09 13.74 -3.06
CA VAL A 350 21.63 13.89 -2.89
C VAL A 350 20.90 12.58 -3.19
N LEU A 351 21.25 11.87 -4.26
CA LEU A 351 20.67 10.56 -4.60
C LEU A 351 20.92 9.52 -3.50
N HIS A 352 22.10 9.55 -2.88
CA HIS A 352 22.38 8.70 -1.74
C HIS A 352 21.55 9.09 -0.50
N GLN A 353 21.32 10.39 -0.25
CA GLN A 353 20.40 10.80 0.83
C GLN A 353 18.97 10.33 0.57
N ALA A 354 18.56 10.25 -0.71
CA ALA A 354 17.27 9.69 -1.14
C ALA A 354 17.19 8.16 -1.08
N GLY A 355 18.26 7.45 -0.66
CA GLY A 355 18.28 5.98 -0.61
C GLY A 355 18.34 5.28 -1.98
N VAL A 356 18.70 6.00 -3.04
CA VAL A 356 18.65 5.49 -4.43
C VAL A 356 19.86 4.61 -4.73
N ASP A 357 19.62 3.40 -5.24
CA ASP A 357 20.68 2.58 -5.84
C ASP A 357 20.96 3.03 -7.27
N VAL A 358 22.12 3.66 -7.46
CA VAL A 358 22.60 4.16 -8.76
C VAL A 358 23.51 3.16 -9.49
N GLY A 359 23.61 1.91 -9.01
CA GLY A 359 24.42 0.86 -9.62
C GLY A 359 24.07 0.56 -11.08
N ASP A 360 22.77 0.67 -11.40
CA ASP A 360 22.25 0.42 -12.75
C ASP A 360 22.23 1.67 -13.65
N TRP A 361 22.67 2.83 -13.14
CA TRP A 361 22.78 4.05 -13.93
C TRP A 361 24.09 4.00 -14.70
N GLN A 362 24.03 3.68 -16.00
CA GLN A 362 25.23 3.46 -16.79
C GLN A 362 25.37 4.44 -17.95
N TYR A 363 26.57 5.03 -18.06
CA TYR A 363 27.00 5.78 -19.23
C TYR A 363 28.23 5.11 -19.85
N LYS A 364 28.10 4.60 -21.08
CA LYS A 364 29.17 3.88 -21.79
C LYS A 364 29.79 2.72 -20.98
N GLY A 365 28.96 2.05 -20.17
CA GLY A 365 29.36 0.91 -19.33
C GLY A 365 30.11 1.28 -18.05
N ILE A 366 30.11 2.56 -17.67
CA ILE A 366 30.59 3.04 -16.36
C ILE A 366 29.36 3.43 -15.55
N SER A 367 29.23 2.92 -14.33
CA SER A 367 28.14 3.31 -13.43
C SER A 367 28.34 4.72 -12.89
N LEU A 368 27.27 5.42 -12.48
CA LEU A 368 27.39 6.74 -11.84
C LEU A 368 28.33 6.70 -10.63
N LYS A 369 28.22 5.65 -9.81
CA LYS A 369 29.11 5.41 -8.66
C LYS A 369 30.58 5.35 -9.08
N GLU A 370 30.91 4.61 -10.12
CA GLU A 370 32.28 4.51 -10.63
C GLU A 370 32.77 5.82 -11.22
N ALA A 371 31.92 6.51 -11.99
CA ALA A 371 32.24 7.80 -12.60
C ALA A 371 32.58 8.86 -11.54
N VAL A 372 31.82 8.93 -10.44
CA VAL A 372 32.09 9.85 -9.32
C VAL A 372 33.44 9.52 -8.66
N ILE A 373 33.75 8.23 -8.44
CA ILE A 373 35.05 7.83 -7.90
C ILE A 373 36.18 8.24 -8.84
N GLU A 374 36.02 8.06 -10.15
CA GLU A 374 37.03 8.46 -11.14
C GLU A 374 37.23 9.99 -11.18
N GLU A 375 36.16 10.76 -11.06
CA GLU A 375 36.21 12.22 -11.03
C GLU A 375 36.94 12.72 -9.78
N ILE A 376 36.57 12.23 -8.59
CA ILE A 376 37.24 12.59 -7.33
C ILE A 376 38.75 12.32 -7.39
N ASN A 377 39.17 11.21 -8.00
CA ASN A 377 40.61 10.92 -8.18
C ASN A 377 41.28 11.89 -9.17
N THR A 378 40.55 12.33 -10.20
CA THR A 378 41.02 13.32 -11.17
C THR A 378 41.21 14.67 -10.50
N ASP A 379 40.25 15.08 -9.67
CA ASP A 379 40.26 16.34 -8.94
C ASP A 379 41.36 16.42 -7.89
N LEU A 380 41.57 15.32 -7.15
CA LEU A 380 42.68 15.17 -6.20
C LEU A 380 44.06 15.22 -6.88
N SER A 381 44.16 15.01 -8.19
CA SER A 381 45.43 15.16 -8.91
C SER A 381 45.87 16.62 -9.04
N ASN A 382 44.93 17.57 -8.96
CA ASN A 382 45.20 19.01 -9.02
C ASN A 382 44.14 19.87 -8.29
N PRO A 383 43.98 19.73 -6.97
CA PRO A 383 42.88 20.34 -6.22
C PRO A 383 42.94 21.87 -6.18
N ALA A 384 44.09 22.48 -6.49
CA ALA A 384 44.27 23.92 -6.50
C ALA A 384 43.58 24.65 -7.66
N GLU A 385 43.21 23.93 -8.74
CA GLU A 385 42.47 24.52 -9.88
C GLU A 385 40.95 24.48 -9.70
N LEU A 386 40.46 23.76 -8.68
CA LEU A 386 39.05 23.63 -8.36
C LEU A 386 38.63 24.69 -7.35
N SER A 387 37.34 24.99 -7.30
CA SER A 387 36.75 25.80 -6.24
C SER A 387 36.64 24.96 -4.95
N ALA A 388 36.69 25.60 -3.79
CA ALA A 388 36.40 24.97 -2.51
C ALA A 388 35.00 24.33 -2.48
N LYS A 389 34.02 24.93 -3.17
CA LYS A 389 32.68 24.34 -3.37
C LYS A 389 32.75 22.96 -4.03
N LEU A 390 33.43 22.82 -5.17
CA LEU A 390 33.53 21.53 -5.87
C LEU A 390 34.25 20.48 -5.01
N LEU A 391 35.35 20.86 -4.36
CA LEU A 391 36.05 19.97 -3.42
C LEU A 391 35.18 19.51 -2.25
N ALA A 392 34.29 20.38 -1.75
CA ALA A 392 33.34 20.02 -0.70
C ALA A 392 32.24 19.07 -1.23
N GLN A 393 31.79 19.24 -2.48
CA GLN A 393 30.83 18.33 -3.13
C GLN A 393 31.43 16.94 -3.32
N ASP A 394 32.68 16.86 -3.78
CA ASP A 394 33.44 15.62 -3.85
C ASP A 394 33.63 14.98 -2.49
N LEU A 395 33.88 15.79 -1.46
CA LEU A 395 34.04 15.31 -0.09
C LEU A 395 32.74 14.68 0.41
N ALA A 396 31.60 15.33 0.16
CA ALA A 396 30.29 14.80 0.52
C ALA A 396 30.02 13.46 -0.20
N ALA A 397 30.33 13.37 -1.49
CA ALA A 397 30.24 12.13 -2.26
C ALA A 397 31.17 11.03 -1.72
N ALA A 398 32.43 11.36 -1.42
CA ALA A 398 33.40 10.42 -0.86
C ALA A 398 32.97 9.86 0.50
N VAL A 399 32.35 10.69 1.34
CA VAL A 399 31.81 10.28 2.65
C VAL A 399 30.68 9.27 2.47
N VAL A 400 29.71 9.52 1.60
CA VAL A 400 28.60 8.57 1.37
C VAL A 400 29.03 7.32 0.60
N LEU A 401 30.13 7.39 -0.16
CA LEU A 401 30.78 6.22 -0.77
C LEU A 401 31.55 5.35 0.23
N GLU A 402 31.65 5.78 1.51
CA GLU A 402 32.49 5.16 2.54
C GLU A 402 33.98 5.10 2.14
N ARG A 403 34.45 6.05 1.33
CA ARG A 403 35.85 6.17 0.87
C ARG A 403 36.62 7.14 1.75
N GLU A 404 36.85 6.73 2.99
CA GLU A 404 37.60 7.52 4.00
C GLU A 404 39.02 7.89 3.56
N ASP A 405 39.62 7.13 2.63
CA ASP A 405 40.89 7.47 2.00
C ASP A 405 40.78 8.73 1.13
N LEU A 406 39.76 8.80 0.28
CA LEU A 406 39.49 9.96 -0.59
C LEU A 406 38.98 11.15 0.22
N ALA A 407 38.04 10.91 1.14
CA ALA A 407 37.50 11.94 2.02
C ALA A 407 38.61 12.60 2.85
N GLY A 408 39.55 11.81 3.37
CA GLY A 408 40.70 12.33 4.11
C GLY A 408 41.70 13.12 3.26
N GLU A 409 41.77 12.91 1.93
CA GLU A 409 42.58 13.72 1.02
C GLU A 409 41.92 15.05 0.67
N LEU A 410 40.62 15.02 0.36
CA LEU A 410 39.82 16.21 0.07
C LEU A 410 39.75 17.16 1.27
N LEU A 411 39.56 16.61 2.46
CA LEU A 411 39.51 17.40 3.70
C LEU A 411 40.85 18.10 3.97
N ARG A 412 41.98 17.42 3.77
CA ARG A 412 43.32 18.03 3.85
C ARG A 412 43.53 19.14 2.82
N ALA A 413 43.01 18.96 1.61
CA ALA A 413 43.09 19.98 0.58
C ALA A 413 42.31 21.25 0.94
N LEU A 414 41.16 21.11 1.63
CA LEU A 414 40.39 22.22 2.17
C LEU A 414 41.09 22.86 3.39
N GLU A 415 41.60 22.08 4.34
CA GLU A 415 42.35 22.57 5.51
C GLU A 415 43.58 23.40 5.08
N ASP A 416 44.38 22.90 4.13
CA ASP A 416 45.58 23.60 3.65
C ASP A 416 45.26 24.92 2.93
N ARG A 417 44.01 25.10 2.52
CA ARG A 417 43.51 26.24 1.74
C ARG A 417 42.82 27.31 2.61
N GLU A 418 42.35 26.94 3.79
CA GLU A 418 41.61 27.83 4.69
C GLU A 418 42.45 29.03 5.15
N SER A 419 41.81 30.20 5.19
CA SER A 419 42.42 31.45 5.62
C SER A 419 41.36 32.39 6.22
N SER A 420 41.79 33.56 6.72
CA SER A 420 40.88 34.59 7.25
C SER A 420 39.89 35.16 6.22
N THR A 421 40.07 34.88 4.93
CA THR A 421 39.13 35.28 3.87
C THR A 421 38.34 34.09 3.32
N GLY A 422 38.36 32.93 3.99
CA GLY A 422 37.80 31.68 3.49
C GLY A 422 38.86 30.82 2.80
N PHE A 423 38.42 29.89 1.95
CA PHE A 423 39.29 29.03 1.17
C PHE A 423 39.79 29.76 -0.09
N ASP A 424 38.89 30.43 -0.80
CA ASP A 424 39.11 31.02 -2.11
C ASP A 424 39.12 32.54 -2.12
N SER A 425 38.79 33.17 -0.98
CA SER A 425 38.46 34.60 -0.94
C SER A 425 37.34 34.94 -1.92
N ASN A 426 36.40 34.01 -2.06
CA ASN A 426 35.24 34.10 -2.94
C ASN A 426 34.06 33.43 -2.24
N ILE A 427 33.13 34.25 -1.75
CA ILE A 427 32.01 33.78 -0.94
C ILE A 427 31.11 32.75 -1.67
N TYR A 428 31.01 32.82 -3.00
CA TYR A 428 30.23 31.87 -3.81
C TYR A 428 30.91 30.49 -3.93
N SER A 429 32.14 30.38 -3.45
CA SER A 429 32.87 29.12 -3.25
C SER A 429 32.95 28.76 -1.77
N ASP A 430 33.24 29.75 -0.92
CA ASP A 430 33.54 29.56 0.49
C ASP A 430 32.30 29.21 1.34
N ILE A 431 31.19 29.92 1.16
CA ILE A 431 29.95 29.69 1.91
C ILE A 431 29.39 28.29 1.64
N PRO A 432 29.19 27.86 0.37
CA PRO A 432 28.73 26.50 0.07
C PRO A 432 29.68 25.42 0.64
N ALA A 433 31.00 25.66 0.63
CA ALA A 433 31.97 24.72 1.18
C ALA A 433 31.81 24.55 2.70
N TYR A 434 31.71 25.65 3.46
CA TYR A 434 31.45 25.58 4.91
C TYR A 434 30.09 24.98 5.24
N GLU A 435 29.05 25.32 4.48
CA GLU A 435 27.71 24.76 4.67
C GLU A 435 27.72 23.24 4.48
N LEU A 436 28.32 22.75 3.39
CA LEU A 436 28.35 21.32 3.09
C LEU A 436 29.23 20.55 4.06
N LEU A 437 30.36 21.13 4.49
CA LEU A 437 31.18 20.60 5.59
C LEU A 437 30.38 20.47 6.89
N GLY A 438 29.49 21.42 7.18
CA GLY A 438 28.59 21.36 8.33
C GLY A 438 27.57 20.23 8.17
N ARG A 439 26.96 20.13 6.98
CA ARG A 439 25.96 19.10 6.63
C ARG A 439 26.49 17.68 6.78
N ILE A 440 27.75 17.43 6.43
CA ILE A 440 28.40 16.11 6.53
C ILE A 440 29.17 15.90 7.85
N ASP A 441 28.99 16.77 8.84
CA ASP A 441 29.66 16.69 10.15
C ASP A 441 31.20 16.62 10.04
N ARG A 442 31.77 17.50 9.21
CA ARG A 442 33.22 17.67 9.01
C ARG A 442 33.72 19.10 9.23
N LEU A 443 32.81 20.06 9.48
CA LEU A 443 33.15 21.46 9.73
C LEU A 443 34.09 21.64 10.94
N GLY A 444 33.96 20.81 11.97
CA GLY A 444 34.83 20.86 13.17
C GLY A 444 36.30 20.54 12.92
N VAL A 445 36.66 20.11 11.70
CA VAL A 445 38.04 19.90 11.29
C VAL A 445 38.70 21.20 10.80
N MET A 446 37.89 22.16 10.33
CA MET A 446 38.34 23.50 9.94
C MET A 446 38.64 24.39 11.16
N ASP A 447 39.33 25.51 10.96
CA ASP A 447 39.45 26.56 11.95
C ASP A 447 38.15 27.37 12.04
N VAL A 448 37.28 26.94 12.97
CA VAL A 448 35.99 27.58 13.23
C VAL A 448 36.06 29.10 13.48
N GLY A 449 37.22 29.61 13.93
CA GLY A 449 37.44 31.05 14.08
C GLY A 449 37.57 31.76 12.73
N LEU A 450 38.32 31.18 11.80
CA LEU A 450 38.46 31.68 10.44
C LEU A 450 37.16 31.54 9.65
N ALA A 451 36.46 30.42 9.81
CA ALA A 451 35.14 30.21 9.23
C ALA A 451 34.14 31.27 9.69
N LYS A 452 34.06 31.55 11.00
CA LYS A 452 33.24 32.62 11.57
C LYS A 452 33.60 33.99 10.98
N GLU A 453 34.88 34.34 10.93
CA GLU A 453 35.34 35.61 10.37
C GLU A 453 34.94 35.77 8.90
N CYS A 454 35.10 34.71 8.09
CA CYS A 454 34.72 34.68 6.68
C CYS A 454 33.21 34.88 6.49
N LEU A 455 32.37 34.07 7.15
CA LEU A 455 30.91 34.11 6.99
C LEU A 455 30.34 35.45 7.44
N LEU A 456 30.75 35.95 8.62
CA LEU A 456 30.24 37.21 9.16
C LEU A 456 30.73 38.45 8.40
N ALA A 457 31.85 38.35 7.67
CA ALA A 457 32.32 39.42 6.80
C ALA A 457 31.48 39.54 5.51
N ALA A 458 30.80 38.47 5.09
CA ALA A 458 29.97 38.44 3.90
C ALA A 458 28.55 39.00 4.11
N GLN A 459 28.15 39.26 5.35
CA GLN A 459 26.82 39.78 5.67
C GLN A 459 26.72 41.30 5.45
N ASN A 460 25.62 41.78 4.85
CA ASN A 460 25.29 43.20 4.84
C ASN A 460 24.78 43.65 6.22
N LYS A 461 25.66 44.35 6.96
CA LYS A 461 25.39 44.87 8.31
C LYS A 461 24.92 46.32 8.32
N THR A 462 24.61 46.93 7.16
CA THR A 462 24.26 48.36 7.07
C THR A 462 22.78 48.56 7.44
N PRO A 463 22.46 49.15 8.60
CA PRO A 463 21.07 49.41 8.97
C PRO A 463 20.44 50.40 7.98
N ASP A 464 19.16 50.20 7.65
CA ASP A 464 18.38 50.96 6.63
C ASP A 464 18.70 50.62 5.15
N ASP A 465 19.61 49.69 4.88
CA ASP A 465 19.76 49.10 3.54
C ASP A 465 18.58 48.14 3.27
N ALA A 466 18.06 48.13 2.05
CA ALA A 466 17.00 47.19 1.65
C ALA A 466 17.48 45.73 1.72
N ASP A 467 18.80 45.55 1.62
CA ASP A 467 19.46 44.25 1.69
C ASP A 467 20.10 43.96 3.06
N TYR A 468 19.69 44.68 4.11
CA TYR A 468 20.15 44.40 5.47
C TYR A 468 19.89 42.95 5.86
N GLY A 469 20.91 42.27 6.37
CA GLY A 469 20.83 40.86 6.81
C GLY A 469 21.22 39.84 5.74
N SER A 470 21.18 40.20 4.45
CA SER A 470 21.60 39.34 3.34
C SER A 470 23.08 38.99 3.35
N PHE A 471 23.43 37.90 2.67
CA PHE A 471 24.82 37.53 2.39
C PHE A 471 25.06 37.64 0.89
N GLY A 472 26.19 38.24 0.52
CA GLY A 472 26.46 38.59 -0.87
C GLY A 472 27.83 39.22 -1.08
N GLY A 473 28.27 39.20 -2.34
CA GLY A 473 29.62 39.61 -2.72
C GLY A 473 29.62 40.86 -3.58
N ASP A 474 30.61 40.99 -4.47
CA ASP A 474 30.69 42.10 -5.43
C ASP A 474 29.47 42.19 -6.38
N TRP A 475 28.68 41.12 -6.48
CA TRP A 475 27.49 41.02 -7.34
C TRP A 475 26.18 41.38 -6.64
N GLY A 476 26.21 41.71 -5.34
CA GLY A 476 25.02 41.99 -4.54
C GLY A 476 24.58 40.81 -3.68
N PRO A 477 23.42 40.91 -3.02
CA PRO A 477 22.85 39.83 -2.23
C PRO A 477 22.35 38.69 -3.13
N ASP A 478 22.38 37.47 -2.62
CA ASP A 478 21.96 36.27 -3.34
C ASP A 478 21.18 35.34 -2.40
N PHE A 479 20.05 34.81 -2.87
CA PHE A 479 19.12 34.06 -2.03
C PHE A 479 19.73 32.74 -1.54
N MET A 480 20.27 31.94 -2.47
CA MET A 480 20.96 30.69 -2.18
C MET A 480 22.18 30.89 -1.26
N THR A 481 22.96 31.94 -1.50
CA THR A 481 24.12 32.28 -0.67
C THR A 481 23.69 32.66 0.75
N THR A 482 22.57 33.38 0.89
CA THR A 482 22.02 33.77 2.20
C THR A 482 21.51 32.56 2.99
N THR A 483 20.75 31.67 2.35
CA THR A 483 20.28 30.41 2.98
C THR A 483 21.45 29.52 3.41
N GLN A 484 22.44 29.32 2.53
CA GLN A 484 23.63 28.54 2.84
C GLN A 484 24.48 29.16 3.96
N ALA A 485 24.61 30.49 4.00
CA ALA A 485 25.32 31.17 5.07
C ALA A 485 24.61 31.01 6.42
N VAL A 486 23.28 31.12 6.44
CA VAL A 486 22.47 30.88 7.64
C VAL A 486 22.68 29.46 8.17
N ARG A 487 22.65 28.44 7.31
CA ARG A 487 22.93 27.05 7.70
C ARG A 487 24.37 26.85 8.17
N ALA A 488 25.36 27.40 7.46
CA ALA A 488 26.77 27.31 7.84
C ALA A 488 27.02 27.95 9.22
N LEU A 489 26.42 29.11 9.49
CA LEU A 489 26.47 29.79 10.78
C LEU A 489 25.81 28.97 11.89
N HIS A 490 24.66 28.35 11.61
CA HIS A 490 24.01 27.43 12.54
C HIS A 490 24.91 26.23 12.87
N TYR A 491 25.57 25.62 11.87
CA TYR A 491 26.51 24.52 12.09
C TYR A 491 27.77 24.92 12.87
N LEU A 492 28.20 26.19 12.79
CA LEU A 492 29.32 26.71 13.60
C LEU A 492 28.93 26.94 15.08
N ASP A 493 27.68 27.31 15.34
CA ASP A 493 27.17 27.59 16.69
C ASP A 493 25.86 26.83 16.97
N PRO A 494 25.88 25.49 16.98
CA PRO A 494 24.68 24.67 17.15
C PRO A 494 24.06 24.81 18.55
N GLN A 495 24.78 25.40 19.51
CA GLN A 495 24.29 25.65 20.88
C GLN A 495 23.75 27.07 21.07
N ALA A 496 23.73 27.88 20.02
CA ALA A 496 23.32 29.27 20.07
C ALA A 496 24.03 30.10 21.16
N ALA A 497 25.34 29.85 21.34
CA ALA A 497 26.14 30.49 22.38
C ALA A 497 26.76 31.83 21.94
N ASP A 498 26.83 32.11 20.64
CA ASP A 498 27.49 33.28 20.09
C ASP A 498 26.47 34.31 19.58
N ASP A 499 26.25 35.37 20.37
CA ASP A 499 25.28 36.44 20.08
C ASP A 499 25.46 37.06 18.68
N GLU A 500 26.69 37.14 18.16
CA GLU A 500 26.94 37.71 16.83
C GLU A 500 26.45 36.77 15.72
N ILE A 501 26.64 35.46 15.91
CA ILE A 501 26.14 34.44 14.99
C ILE A 501 24.61 34.39 15.02
N GLN A 502 24.01 34.38 16.22
CA GLN A 502 22.56 34.36 16.37
C GLN A 502 21.89 35.61 15.77
N GLN A 503 22.50 36.78 15.93
CA GLN A 503 22.03 38.00 15.28
C GLN A 503 22.14 37.93 13.75
N ALA A 504 23.22 37.33 13.23
CA ALA A 504 23.40 37.15 11.80
C ALA A 504 22.37 36.18 11.19
N ILE A 505 22.12 35.05 11.86
CA ILE A 505 21.07 34.08 11.49
C ILE A 505 19.70 34.76 11.47
N SER A 506 19.33 35.45 12.56
CA SER A 506 18.03 36.10 12.68
C SER A 506 17.79 37.16 11.58
N THR A 507 18.79 38.02 11.32
CA THR A 507 18.65 39.05 10.28
C THR A 507 18.70 38.49 8.86
N GLY A 508 19.41 37.39 8.64
CA GLY A 508 19.36 36.64 7.39
C GLY A 508 17.98 36.04 7.13
N LEU A 509 17.36 35.41 8.14
CA LEU A 509 16.01 34.87 8.03
C LEU A 509 14.97 35.96 7.76
N ASP A 510 15.05 37.11 8.44
CA ASP A 510 14.15 38.25 8.17
C ASP A 510 14.24 38.69 6.70
N TRP A 511 15.45 38.72 6.13
CA TRP A 511 15.67 39.08 4.73
C TRP A 511 15.13 38.01 3.76
N LEU A 512 15.28 36.73 4.08
CA LEU A 512 14.74 35.60 3.30
C LEU A 512 13.20 35.61 3.31
N GLN A 513 12.59 35.74 4.48
CA GLN A 513 11.14 35.76 4.65
C GLN A 513 10.49 36.90 3.86
N ALA A 514 11.15 38.05 3.74
CA ALA A 514 10.66 39.18 2.97
C ALA A 514 10.51 38.91 1.45
N ARG A 515 11.09 37.81 0.94
CA ARG A 515 11.02 37.38 -0.47
C ARG A 515 9.98 36.30 -0.74
N HIS A 516 9.21 35.93 0.28
CA HIS A 516 8.13 34.96 0.12
C HIS A 516 6.96 35.54 -0.70
N ARG A 517 6.58 34.85 -1.78
CA ARG A 517 5.56 35.30 -2.72
C ARG A 517 4.21 34.66 -2.45
N THR A 518 3.16 35.19 -3.08
CA THR A 518 1.78 34.74 -2.85
C THR A 518 1.47 33.36 -3.43
N ASP A 519 2.30 32.88 -4.35
CA ASP A 519 2.26 31.54 -4.94
C ASP A 519 3.04 30.51 -4.10
N GLY A 520 3.61 30.91 -2.96
CA GLY A 520 4.36 30.04 -2.05
C GLY A 520 5.85 29.92 -2.40
N CYS A 521 6.28 30.41 -3.57
CA CYS A 521 7.70 30.36 -3.92
C CYS A 521 8.51 31.47 -3.25
N PHE A 522 9.81 31.23 -3.16
CA PHE A 522 10.81 32.23 -2.86
C PHE A 522 11.54 32.59 -4.16
N LEU A 523 11.74 33.89 -4.36
CA LEU A 523 12.50 34.40 -5.49
C LEU A 523 13.02 35.78 -5.12
N ASP A 524 14.26 36.10 -5.48
CA ASP A 524 14.75 37.46 -5.37
C ASP A 524 14.22 38.38 -6.51
N GLU A 525 14.63 39.66 -6.54
CA GLU A 525 14.12 40.60 -7.55
C GLU A 525 14.71 40.38 -8.96
N TYR A 526 15.60 39.40 -9.16
CA TYR A 526 16.32 39.17 -10.41
C TYR A 526 15.77 37.94 -11.17
N ASP A 527 15.43 38.15 -12.45
CA ASP A 527 14.71 37.17 -13.30
C ASP A 527 15.58 35.97 -13.79
N TYR A 528 16.77 35.78 -13.22
CA TYR A 528 17.72 34.73 -13.61
C TYR A 528 17.70 33.48 -12.72
N ASP A 529 17.07 33.55 -11.55
CA ASP A 529 17.02 32.43 -10.61
C ASP A 529 15.78 31.55 -10.83
N ASP A 530 15.93 30.26 -10.54
CA ASP A 530 14.84 29.30 -10.60
C ASP A 530 14.10 29.31 -9.26
N PRO A 531 12.80 29.68 -9.22
CA PRO A 531 12.07 29.73 -7.96
C PRO A 531 12.03 28.38 -7.22
N VAL A 532 12.14 27.25 -7.93
CA VAL A 532 12.21 25.92 -7.28
C VAL A 532 13.48 25.77 -6.44
N THR A 533 14.61 26.29 -6.93
CA THR A 533 15.91 26.18 -6.25
C THR A 533 15.90 27.00 -4.97
N ASP A 534 15.45 28.26 -5.04
CA ASP A 534 15.36 29.14 -3.88
C ASP A 534 14.36 28.60 -2.85
N THR A 535 13.22 28.10 -3.31
CA THR A 535 12.20 27.54 -2.40
C THR A 535 12.71 26.27 -1.71
N ALA A 536 13.40 25.39 -2.44
CA ALA A 536 14.03 24.20 -1.86
C ALA A 536 15.14 24.56 -0.85
N GLU A 537 15.95 25.58 -1.16
CA GLU A 537 16.96 26.11 -0.24
C GLU A 537 16.35 26.66 1.05
N MET A 538 15.17 27.30 0.96
CA MET A 538 14.43 27.75 2.13
C MET A 538 13.94 26.57 2.98
N ILE A 539 13.35 25.53 2.36
CA ILE A 539 12.91 24.31 3.07
C ILE A 539 14.08 23.63 3.79
N MET A 540 15.22 23.46 3.10
CA MET A 540 16.44 22.91 3.70
C MET A 540 16.94 23.78 4.87
N THR A 541 16.77 25.10 4.79
CA THR A 541 17.16 26.03 5.85
C THR A 541 16.25 25.92 7.07
N LEU A 542 14.94 25.86 6.89
CA LEU A 542 13.99 25.67 7.99
C LEU A 542 14.24 24.33 8.69
N ALA A 543 14.43 23.25 7.91
CA ALA A 543 14.75 21.93 8.44
C ALA A 543 16.04 21.93 9.27
N ALA A 544 17.12 22.52 8.74
CA ALA A 544 18.41 22.59 9.42
C ALA A 544 18.40 23.44 10.71
N LEU A 545 17.44 24.36 10.85
CA LEU A 545 17.26 25.22 12.02
C LEU A 545 16.24 24.66 13.02
N ASP A 546 15.74 23.44 12.81
CA ASP A 546 14.62 22.85 13.56
C ASP A 546 13.38 23.77 13.62
N GLN A 547 13.10 24.49 12.53
CA GLN A 547 11.92 25.34 12.40
C GLN A 547 10.79 24.61 11.65
N ASP A 548 9.55 24.96 11.97
CA ASP A 548 8.38 24.47 11.26
C ASP A 548 8.45 24.84 9.77
N LEU A 549 8.39 23.82 8.89
CA LEU A 549 8.51 23.96 7.43
C LEU A 549 7.35 24.77 6.83
N TYR A 550 6.22 24.89 7.54
CA TYR A 550 5.04 25.66 7.13
C TYR A 550 4.99 27.07 7.74
N SER A 551 5.95 27.43 8.59
CA SER A 551 5.93 28.67 9.38
C SER A 551 5.90 29.96 8.55
N PHE A 552 6.41 29.91 7.31
CA PHE A 552 6.38 31.04 6.39
C PHE A 552 5.22 30.85 5.41
N GLU A 553 4.08 31.48 5.71
CA GLU A 553 2.87 31.49 4.88
C GLU A 553 2.61 32.88 4.30
N ASN A 554 2.38 32.94 2.98
CA ASN A 554 1.87 34.11 2.30
C ASN A 554 0.85 33.64 1.25
N SER A 555 -0.37 33.32 1.68
CA SER A 555 -1.42 32.63 0.88
C SER A 555 -1.12 31.16 0.53
N LYS A 556 0.14 30.83 0.27
CA LYS A 556 0.71 29.47 0.21
C LYS A 556 2.03 29.46 0.98
N THR A 557 2.50 28.27 1.35
CA THR A 557 3.80 27.99 1.98
C THR A 557 4.83 27.52 0.96
N ALA A 558 6.12 27.49 1.35
CA ALA A 558 7.20 26.90 0.56
C ALA A 558 6.92 25.44 0.17
N VAL A 559 6.37 24.68 1.13
CA VAL A 559 5.99 23.27 0.95
C VAL A 559 4.90 23.14 -0.08
N GLU A 560 3.84 23.95 0.01
CA GLU A 560 2.74 23.94 -0.96
C GLU A 560 3.20 24.32 -2.38
N TYR A 561 4.19 25.22 -2.52
CA TYR A 561 4.77 25.51 -3.84
C TYR A 561 5.54 24.32 -4.39
N VAL A 562 6.43 23.73 -3.59
CA VAL A 562 7.27 22.61 -4.06
C VAL A 562 6.41 21.38 -4.38
N MET A 563 5.39 21.08 -3.58
CA MET A 563 4.53 19.91 -3.84
C MET A 563 3.58 20.10 -5.03
N ASN A 564 3.11 21.33 -5.29
CA ASN A 564 2.02 21.53 -6.27
C ASN A 564 2.44 22.28 -7.56
N GLU A 565 3.57 22.99 -7.56
CA GLU A 565 3.92 23.93 -8.63
C GLU A 565 5.35 23.75 -9.16
N ALA A 566 6.23 23.01 -8.46
CA ALA A 566 7.61 22.81 -8.89
C ALA A 566 7.77 21.80 -10.02
N LEU A 567 6.89 20.79 -10.08
CA LEU A 567 6.81 19.80 -11.14
C LEU A 567 6.09 20.39 -12.35
N ASN A 568 6.76 20.46 -13.49
CA ASN A 568 6.13 20.84 -14.74
C ASN A 568 5.37 19.65 -15.33
N SER A 569 4.40 19.95 -16.19
CA SER A 569 3.63 18.93 -16.89
C SER A 569 4.46 18.00 -17.79
N ASP A 570 5.72 18.34 -18.13
CA ASP A 570 6.63 17.49 -18.90
C ASP A 570 7.60 16.67 -18.03
N GLY A 571 7.32 16.53 -16.72
CA GLY A 571 8.15 15.77 -15.78
C GLY A 571 9.45 16.45 -15.36
N SER A 572 9.72 17.66 -15.86
CA SER A 572 10.89 18.45 -15.49
C SER A 572 10.59 19.40 -14.33
N PHE A 573 11.61 19.96 -13.69
CA PHE A 573 11.43 20.82 -12.50
C PHE A 573 11.84 22.26 -12.76
N GLY A 574 11.07 23.17 -12.17
CA GLY A 574 11.35 24.60 -12.17
C GLY A 574 11.23 25.28 -13.53
N LYS A 575 11.53 26.57 -13.56
CA LYS A 575 11.42 27.44 -14.74
C LYS A 575 12.36 27.00 -15.86
N TYR A 576 13.56 26.51 -15.52
CA TYR A 576 14.61 26.21 -16.49
C TYR A 576 14.69 24.74 -16.92
N LYS A 577 13.93 23.85 -16.27
CA LYS A 577 13.79 22.44 -16.68
C LYS A 577 15.15 21.74 -16.79
N ASN A 578 16.01 21.93 -15.80
CA ASN A 578 17.41 21.53 -15.83
C ASN A 578 17.76 20.64 -14.63
N VAL A 579 18.97 20.07 -14.65
CA VAL A 579 19.47 19.20 -13.57
C VAL A 579 19.44 19.92 -12.21
N PRO A 580 19.88 21.18 -12.07
CA PRO A 580 19.70 21.93 -10.83
C PRO A 580 18.27 21.94 -10.29
N GLY A 581 17.28 22.31 -11.12
CA GLY A 581 15.88 22.32 -10.71
C GLY A 581 15.45 20.97 -10.13
N ALA A 582 15.83 19.87 -10.78
CA ALA A 582 15.51 18.51 -10.33
C ALA A 582 16.27 18.10 -9.06
N VAL A 583 17.56 18.42 -8.93
CA VAL A 583 18.38 18.07 -7.74
C VAL A 583 17.89 18.80 -6.50
N TRP A 584 17.56 20.09 -6.62
CA TRP A 584 17.08 20.87 -5.49
C TRP A 584 15.63 20.53 -5.13
N ALA A 585 14.76 20.27 -6.12
CA ALA A 585 13.44 19.72 -5.88
C ALA A 585 13.53 18.38 -5.13
N LEU A 586 14.37 17.45 -5.59
CA LEU A 586 14.63 16.18 -4.89
C LEU A 586 15.19 16.38 -3.49
N SER A 587 16.05 17.38 -3.26
CA SER A 587 16.55 17.68 -1.92
C SER A 587 15.45 18.17 -0.98
N ALA A 588 14.50 18.96 -1.49
CA ALA A 588 13.32 19.36 -0.75
C ALA A 588 12.38 18.17 -0.53
N TYR A 589 12.11 17.37 -1.56
CA TYR A 589 11.31 16.14 -1.40
C TYR A 589 11.96 15.19 -0.41
N ASN A 590 13.26 14.92 -0.40
CA ASN A 590 13.86 14.10 0.65
C ASN A 590 13.61 14.59 2.09
N LEU A 591 13.32 15.89 2.27
CA LEU A 591 12.90 16.45 3.54
C LEU A 591 11.37 16.40 3.74
N LEU A 592 10.58 16.61 2.68
CA LEU A 592 9.10 16.66 2.69
C LEU A 592 8.45 15.28 2.54
N ASP A 593 8.96 14.49 1.60
CA ASP A 593 8.82 13.05 1.35
C ASP A 593 9.57 12.21 2.40
N THR A 594 9.80 12.77 3.57
CA THR A 594 9.58 11.96 4.76
C THR A 594 8.08 11.77 4.92
N GLN A 595 7.53 10.88 4.08
CA GLN A 595 6.37 10.10 4.49
C GLN A 595 6.67 9.36 5.80
N PHE A 596 7.91 9.32 6.30
CA PHE A 596 8.28 8.86 7.62
C PHE A 596 9.47 9.65 8.22
N TYR A 597 9.27 10.46 9.28
CA TYR A 597 10.33 11.27 9.94
C TYR A 597 10.37 11.13 11.47
N LEU A 598 11.48 11.57 12.08
CA LEU A 598 11.61 11.67 13.54
C LEU A 598 11.52 13.13 14.03
N ASN A 599 10.86 13.34 15.16
CA ASN A 599 10.80 14.63 15.86
C ASN A 599 11.26 14.44 17.32
N PRO A 600 12.26 15.19 17.80
CA PRO A 600 13.04 16.20 17.07
C PRO A 600 13.95 15.60 15.99
N LEU A 601 14.28 16.37 14.95
CA LEU A 601 15.20 15.92 13.89
C LEU A 601 16.68 16.09 14.30
N HIS A 602 16.94 17.08 15.16
CA HIS A 602 18.21 17.29 15.85
C HIS A 602 17.99 17.55 17.34
N LEU A 603 18.87 17.01 18.17
CA LEU A 603 18.79 17.22 19.62
C LEU A 603 20.16 17.35 20.25
N THR A 604 20.33 18.34 21.14
CA THR A 604 21.49 18.40 22.04
C THR A 604 21.09 18.13 23.48
N LEU A 605 21.80 17.22 24.15
CA LEU A 605 21.58 16.85 25.55
C LEU A 605 22.86 16.88 26.38
N GLY A 606 22.71 17.20 27.67
CA GLY A 606 23.74 16.90 28.67
C GLY A 606 23.72 15.43 29.05
N ALA A 607 24.89 14.83 29.33
CA ALA A 607 24.98 13.44 29.78
C ALA A 607 24.08 13.17 31.01
N GLY A 608 23.28 12.09 30.94
CA GLY A 608 22.29 11.70 31.95
C GLY A 608 20.88 12.29 31.76
N ARG A 609 20.63 13.05 30.69
CA ARG A 609 19.29 13.55 30.32
C ARG A 609 18.58 12.59 29.37
N THR A 610 17.25 12.65 29.38
CA THR A 610 16.36 11.85 28.53
C THR A 610 15.41 12.75 27.76
N VAL A 611 15.09 12.40 26.51
CA VAL A 611 14.10 13.08 25.66
C VAL A 611 13.36 12.06 24.80
N GLN A 612 12.06 12.26 24.65
CA GLN A 612 11.19 11.45 23.81
C GLN A 612 11.36 11.85 22.35
N PHE A 613 11.74 10.90 21.50
CA PHE A 613 11.60 11.02 20.05
C PHE A 613 10.26 10.43 19.63
N LYS A 614 9.67 11.05 18.62
CA LYS A 614 8.47 10.56 17.96
C LYS A 614 8.76 10.25 16.51
N ALA A 615 8.12 9.22 15.97
CA ALA A 615 8.18 8.87 14.57
C ALA A 615 6.81 9.16 13.93
N PHE A 616 6.79 9.90 12.83
CA PHE A 616 5.58 10.33 12.14
C PHE A 616 5.57 9.78 10.74
N TRP A 617 4.44 9.21 10.32
CA TRP A 617 4.20 8.78 8.93
C TRP A 617 3.16 9.70 8.27
N GLN A 618 3.32 10.04 6.98
CA GLN A 618 2.46 10.99 6.26
C GLN A 618 2.04 10.44 4.90
N ASP A 619 0.74 10.46 4.60
CA ASP A 619 0.13 10.01 3.34
C ASP A 619 -1.11 10.87 3.02
N ASP A 620 -1.28 11.22 1.74
CA ASP A 620 -2.40 11.98 1.13
C ASP A 620 -3.18 12.93 2.07
N GLY A 621 -2.46 13.81 2.75
CA GLY A 621 -3.01 14.93 3.54
C GLY A 621 -3.19 14.69 5.04
N ASP A 622 -2.88 13.50 5.58
CA ASP A 622 -2.94 13.18 7.02
C ASP A 622 -1.55 12.77 7.57
N THR A 623 -1.24 13.20 8.80
CA THR A 623 -0.03 12.81 9.54
C THR A 623 -0.39 11.89 10.71
N ALA A 624 0.19 10.69 10.75
CA ALA A 624 0.02 9.70 11.81
C ALA A 624 1.26 9.60 12.71
N ASP A 625 1.07 9.63 14.03
CA ASP A 625 2.13 9.33 15.01
C ASP A 625 2.29 7.80 15.11
N VAL A 626 3.37 7.27 14.55
CA VAL A 626 3.68 5.83 14.49
C VAL A 626 4.79 5.44 15.47
N THR A 627 5.09 6.29 16.45
CA THR A 627 6.18 6.11 17.44
C THR A 627 6.18 4.74 18.12
N GLN A 628 4.98 4.21 18.43
CA GLN A 628 4.81 2.92 19.12
C GLN A 628 4.83 1.71 18.16
N GLY A 629 4.64 1.95 16.85
CA GLY A 629 4.73 0.93 15.80
C GLY A 629 6.11 0.84 15.15
N ALA A 630 6.99 1.82 15.40
CA ALA A 630 8.33 1.86 14.83
C ALA A 630 9.34 1.07 15.67
N VAL A 631 10.30 0.43 15.01
CA VAL A 631 11.42 -0.28 15.65
C VAL A 631 12.57 0.70 15.82
N TRP A 632 13.00 0.94 17.06
CA TRP A 632 14.01 1.94 17.38
C TRP A 632 15.43 1.36 17.47
N SER A 633 16.41 2.10 16.96
CA SER A 633 17.83 1.73 17.10
C SER A 633 18.75 2.95 17.15
N VAL A 634 20.02 2.74 17.51
CA VAL A 634 21.03 3.80 17.61
C VAL A 634 22.33 3.40 16.92
N ALA A 635 22.97 4.35 16.23
CA ALA A 635 24.22 4.12 15.53
C ALA A 635 25.38 3.80 16.50
N ASP A 636 25.42 4.47 17.66
CA ASP A 636 26.43 4.25 18.69
C ASP A 636 25.79 4.23 20.09
N GLY A 637 25.51 3.00 20.56
CA GLY A 637 24.98 2.72 21.89
C GLY A 637 25.88 3.12 23.06
N THR A 638 27.09 3.61 22.80
CA THR A 638 27.99 4.13 23.85
C THR A 638 27.82 5.64 24.09
N ILE A 639 27.18 6.37 23.17
CA ILE A 639 26.93 7.82 23.24
C ILE A 639 25.49 8.08 23.71
N ILE A 640 24.51 7.35 23.17
CA ILE A 640 23.09 7.38 23.60
C ILE A 640 22.53 5.96 23.70
N SER A 641 21.40 5.79 24.38
CA SER A 641 20.52 4.62 24.21
C SER A 641 19.11 5.07 23.82
N VAL A 642 18.37 4.26 23.09
CA VAL A 642 16.93 4.44 22.82
C VAL A 642 16.19 3.20 23.31
N ASP A 643 14.99 3.37 23.86
CA ASP A 643 14.10 2.25 24.16
C ASP A 643 13.03 2.07 23.08
N ASP A 644 12.23 1.02 23.20
CA ASP A 644 11.23 0.62 22.21
C ASP A 644 10.08 1.64 22.07
N THR A 645 10.03 2.66 22.93
CA THR A 645 9.05 3.74 22.86
C THR A 645 9.60 5.00 22.20
N GLY A 646 10.88 5.02 21.80
CA GLY A 646 11.56 6.19 21.26
C GLY A 646 12.20 7.09 22.31
N LEU A 647 12.32 6.67 23.58
CA LEU A 647 12.93 7.49 24.63
C LEU A 647 14.46 7.42 24.55
N VAL A 648 15.09 8.53 24.16
CA VAL A 648 16.55 8.63 24.04
C VAL A 648 17.18 9.10 25.34
N THR A 649 18.18 8.36 25.82
CA THR A 649 19.01 8.70 26.99
C THR A 649 20.43 9.05 26.57
N ALA A 650 20.92 10.22 26.97
CA ALA A 650 22.30 10.64 26.74
C ALA A 650 23.26 9.95 27.72
N LEU A 651 24.23 9.18 27.21
CA LEU A 651 25.15 8.38 28.02
C LEU A 651 26.55 9.00 28.15
N LYS A 652 27.12 9.43 27.01
CA LYS A 652 28.51 9.88 26.95
C LYS A 652 28.68 10.94 25.87
N GLU A 653 29.59 11.87 26.11
CA GLU A 653 29.96 12.92 25.14
C GLU A 653 30.31 12.33 23.77
N GLY A 654 29.70 12.91 22.74
CA GLY A 654 29.80 12.46 21.35
C GLY A 654 28.54 12.82 20.55
N ARG A 655 28.63 12.69 19.24
CA ARG A 655 27.50 12.86 18.32
C ARG A 655 27.18 11.50 17.68
N THR A 656 25.90 11.15 17.62
CA THR A 656 25.45 9.89 17.03
C THR A 656 24.04 10.04 16.46
N ARG A 657 23.50 9.00 15.82
CA ARG A 657 22.14 8.98 15.26
C ARG A 657 21.23 8.01 16.01
N VAL A 658 19.96 8.38 16.11
CA VAL A 658 18.84 7.49 16.44
C VAL A 658 18.07 7.20 15.15
N PHE A 659 17.59 5.97 15.00
CA PHE A 659 16.79 5.51 13.87
C PHE A 659 15.45 4.97 14.36
N ALA A 660 14.42 5.07 13.51
CA ALA A 660 13.20 4.30 13.64
C ALA A 660 12.86 3.65 12.30
N ASP A 661 12.35 2.42 12.33
CA ASP A 661 11.93 1.66 11.16
C ASP A 661 10.43 1.33 11.23
N TYR A 662 9.65 1.62 10.19
CA TYR A 662 8.20 1.39 10.13
C TYR A 662 7.77 1.01 8.70
N ASN A 663 7.07 -0.12 8.53
CA ASN A 663 6.62 -0.64 7.23
C ASN A 663 7.70 -0.70 6.12
N GLY A 664 8.95 -0.96 6.49
CA GLY A 664 10.08 -1.02 5.56
C GLY A 664 10.72 0.33 5.22
N LEU A 665 10.22 1.42 5.79
CA LEU A 665 10.80 2.76 5.72
C LEU A 665 11.68 3.02 6.95
N THR A 666 12.76 3.78 6.79
CA THR A 666 13.69 4.13 7.88
C THR A 666 13.83 5.64 8.01
N ALA A 667 13.56 6.18 9.20
CA ALA A 667 13.78 7.58 9.55
C ALA A 667 14.99 7.71 10.51
N SER A 668 15.71 8.84 10.49
CA SER A 668 16.84 9.07 11.40
C SER A 668 16.95 10.50 11.89
N ALA A 669 17.50 10.69 13.09
CA ALA A 669 17.72 11.99 13.70
C ALA A 669 19.07 12.05 14.43
N TRP A 670 19.64 13.24 14.52
CA TRP A 670 20.94 13.46 15.16
C TRP A 670 20.81 13.77 16.65
N VAL A 671 21.68 13.17 17.47
CA VAL A 671 21.80 13.50 18.90
C VAL A 671 23.24 13.85 19.24
N THR A 672 23.44 15.03 19.81
CA THR A 672 24.72 15.52 20.31
C THR A 672 24.71 15.53 21.84
N VAL A 673 25.64 14.80 22.46
CA VAL A 673 25.82 14.78 23.91
C VAL A 673 27.02 15.67 24.28
N GLY A 674 26.77 16.76 25.01
CA GLY A 674 27.81 17.70 25.44
C GLY A 674 28.58 17.26 26.69
N SER A 675 29.80 17.77 26.89
CA SER A 675 30.61 17.50 28.09
C SER A 675 29.93 18.04 29.35
N SER A 676 29.59 17.14 30.28
CA SER A 676 29.23 17.54 31.64
C SER A 676 30.46 18.17 32.31
N THR A 677 30.50 19.49 32.45
CA THR A 677 31.54 20.15 33.26
C THR A 677 31.17 20.02 34.74
N PRO A 678 32.00 19.42 35.61
CA PRO A 678 31.82 19.52 37.05
C PRO A 678 32.44 20.85 37.51
N GLY A 679 31.65 21.92 37.52
CA GLY A 679 32.08 23.24 37.98
C GLY A 679 30.96 23.95 38.74
N GLY A 680 31.07 23.99 40.06
CA GLY A 680 30.07 24.57 40.94
C GLY A 680 29.81 26.07 40.70
N GLY A 681 28.52 26.40 40.69
CA GLY A 681 27.97 27.74 40.79
C GLY A 681 26.46 27.62 40.90
N ASN A 682 25.94 27.58 42.13
CA ASN A 682 24.52 27.68 42.40
C ASN A 682 23.96 28.98 41.81
N ASP A 683 23.13 28.86 40.78
CA ASP A 683 21.88 29.61 40.69
C ASP A 683 20.81 28.61 40.20
N GLU A 684 19.87 28.29 41.08
CA GLU A 684 18.75 27.36 40.86
C GLU A 684 17.79 27.92 39.80
N THR A 685 17.95 27.55 38.51
CA THR A 685 17.03 27.98 37.44
C THR A 685 16.04 26.91 37.04
N ASP A 686 16.40 25.62 37.07
CA ASP A 686 15.52 24.53 36.62
C ASP A 686 15.35 23.49 37.73
N ILE A 687 14.13 22.98 37.88
CA ILE A 687 13.78 21.94 38.85
C ILE A 687 13.22 20.72 38.13
N THR A 688 13.48 19.52 38.64
CA THR A 688 12.90 18.29 38.07
C THR A 688 11.76 17.84 38.97
N VAL A 689 10.56 17.72 38.42
CA VAL A 689 9.35 17.32 39.17
C VAL A 689 8.76 16.07 38.56
N GLY A 690 8.11 15.25 39.37
CA GLY A 690 7.24 14.21 38.86
C GLY A 690 5.96 14.83 38.32
N LEU A 691 5.54 14.46 37.11
CA LEU A 691 4.23 14.78 36.55
C LEU A 691 3.45 13.51 36.16
N ALA A 692 2.15 13.52 36.43
CA ALA A 692 1.17 12.59 35.90
C ALA A 692 -0.14 13.30 35.52
N VAL A 693 -0.85 12.77 34.53
CA VAL A 693 -2.17 13.25 34.09
C VAL A 693 -3.14 12.07 34.07
N VAL A 694 -4.31 12.25 34.70
CA VAL A 694 -5.33 11.20 34.90
C VAL A 694 -6.67 11.72 34.35
N GLY A 695 -7.10 11.21 33.20
CA GLY A 695 -8.33 11.61 32.53
C GLY A 695 -9.61 10.96 33.08
N LEU A 696 -10.69 11.08 32.30
CA LEU A 696 -11.99 10.44 32.53
C LEU A 696 -11.83 8.94 32.84
N GLY A 697 -12.64 8.44 33.77
CA GLY A 697 -12.56 7.04 34.22
C GLY A 697 -11.26 6.67 34.96
N ASN A 698 -10.54 7.65 35.52
CA ASN A 698 -9.21 7.47 36.15
C ASN A 698 -8.12 6.94 35.19
N LYS A 699 -8.31 7.06 33.87
CA LYS A 699 -7.31 6.62 32.89
C LYS A 699 -6.06 7.50 32.96
N VAL A 700 -4.89 6.92 33.20
CA VAL A 700 -3.63 7.68 33.14
C VAL A 700 -3.35 8.06 31.68
N LEU A 701 -3.32 9.35 31.39
CA LEU A 701 -3.03 9.92 30.07
C LEU A 701 -1.53 10.24 29.90
N TYR A 702 -0.82 10.46 31.01
CA TYR A 702 0.62 10.75 31.01
C TYR A 702 1.23 10.45 32.37
N GLY A 703 2.49 10.02 32.38
CA GLY A 703 3.23 9.74 33.62
C GLY A 703 2.72 8.53 34.40
N PRO A 704 3.22 8.28 35.63
CA PRO A 704 4.18 9.10 36.37
C PRO A 704 5.55 9.13 35.66
N SER A 705 5.97 10.32 35.26
CA SER A 705 7.28 10.57 34.66
C SER A 705 7.90 11.81 35.28
N TYR A 706 9.19 12.06 35.05
CA TYR A 706 9.89 13.24 35.56
C TYR A 706 10.12 14.25 34.44
N VAL A 707 9.66 15.49 34.65
CA VAL A 707 9.81 16.60 33.71
C VAL A 707 10.75 17.66 34.31
N SER A 708 11.65 18.19 33.49
CA SER A 708 12.52 19.30 33.87
C SER A 708 11.81 20.61 33.56
N VAL A 709 11.52 21.41 34.59
CA VAL A 709 10.76 22.64 34.48
C VAL A 709 11.71 23.82 34.55
N ASP A 710 11.88 24.51 33.44
CA ASP A 710 12.66 25.73 33.34
C ASP A 710 11.87 26.92 33.92
N LYS A 711 12.50 27.74 34.77
CA LYS A 711 11.86 28.93 35.38
C LYS A 711 11.44 30.00 34.36
N SER A 712 12.03 30.00 33.17
CA SER A 712 11.69 30.87 32.05
C SER A 712 10.50 30.38 31.23
N ASN A 713 9.97 29.17 31.49
CA ASN A 713 8.77 28.68 30.82
C ASN A 713 7.58 29.65 31.02
N LYS A 714 6.59 29.60 30.13
CA LYS A 714 5.48 30.58 30.09
C LYS A 714 4.68 30.70 31.40
N TRP A 715 4.71 29.68 32.26
CA TRP A 715 4.06 29.66 33.58
C TRP A 715 5.04 29.71 34.75
N GLY A 716 6.34 29.82 34.49
CA GLY A 716 7.42 29.68 35.46
C GLY A 716 7.45 28.33 36.18
N LEU A 717 8.07 28.30 37.37
CA LEU A 717 8.11 27.11 38.23
C LEU A 717 6.77 26.86 38.93
N THR A 718 5.73 26.55 38.16
CA THR A 718 4.37 26.26 38.63
C THR A 718 3.88 24.90 38.16
N ALA A 719 2.79 24.39 38.74
CA ALA A 719 2.19 23.13 38.31
C ALA A 719 1.77 23.17 36.82
N LEU A 720 1.30 24.31 36.34
CA LEU A 720 0.99 24.50 34.92
C LEU A 720 2.26 24.62 34.05
N GLY A 721 3.35 25.13 34.63
CA GLY A 721 4.68 25.09 33.99
C GLY A 721 5.24 23.67 33.85
N ALA A 722 4.92 22.78 34.80
CA ALA A 722 5.24 21.36 34.66
C ALA A 722 4.40 20.69 33.57
N LEU A 723 3.10 21.00 33.48
CA LEU A 723 2.24 20.51 32.40
C LEU A 723 2.73 21.02 31.04
N GLU A 724 3.13 22.28 30.94
CA GLU A 724 3.74 22.85 29.73
C GLU A 724 5.03 22.12 29.34
N ALA A 725 5.94 21.93 30.31
CA ALA A 725 7.22 21.27 30.09
C ALA A 725 7.09 19.79 29.68
N SER A 726 5.90 19.20 29.86
CA SER A 726 5.61 17.82 29.47
C SER A 726 5.22 17.65 28.01
N GLY A 727 4.83 18.73 27.32
CA GLY A 727 4.38 18.72 25.93
C GLY A 727 2.96 18.16 25.71
N ILE A 728 2.21 17.84 26.77
CA ILE A 728 0.81 17.39 26.71
C ILE A 728 -0.08 18.52 26.20
N ASP A 729 -1.02 18.24 25.30
CA ASP A 729 -1.93 19.26 24.80
C ASP A 729 -2.94 19.67 25.88
N TYR A 730 -3.09 20.97 26.11
CA TYR A 730 -4.05 21.50 27.09
C TYR A 730 -4.53 22.89 26.73
N GLN A 731 -5.74 23.23 27.19
CA GLN A 731 -6.35 24.54 26.98
C GLN A 731 -6.77 25.17 28.30
N THR A 732 -6.56 26.48 28.40
CA THR A 732 -6.91 27.29 29.58
C THR A 732 -7.89 28.39 29.25
N ASN A 733 -8.76 28.72 30.22
CA ASN A 733 -9.63 29.88 30.17
C ASN A 733 -9.22 30.88 31.26
N SER A 734 -9.06 32.15 30.90
CA SER A 734 -8.67 33.20 31.86
C SER A 734 -9.86 33.70 32.68
N TRP A 735 -9.74 33.66 34.00
CA TRP A 735 -10.75 34.11 34.96
C TRP A 735 -10.18 35.12 35.94
N SER A 736 -11.06 35.83 36.67
CA SER A 736 -10.66 36.86 37.65
C SER A 736 -9.74 36.38 38.80
N TYR A 737 -9.54 35.06 38.94
CA TYR A 737 -8.70 34.44 39.97
C TYR A 737 -7.45 33.71 39.43
N GLY A 738 -7.26 33.59 38.11
CA GLY A 738 -6.16 32.87 37.46
C GLY A 738 -6.59 32.18 36.16
N ASP A 739 -5.64 31.52 35.50
CA ASP A 739 -5.90 30.68 34.32
C ASP A 739 -6.35 29.29 34.75
N PHE A 740 -7.52 28.89 34.26
CA PHE A 740 -8.18 27.65 34.64
C PHE A 740 -8.06 26.64 33.50
N VAL A 741 -7.46 25.48 33.77
CA VAL A 741 -7.37 24.38 32.81
C VAL A 741 -8.76 23.82 32.55
N PHE A 742 -9.23 23.92 31.32
CA PHE A 742 -10.56 23.45 30.94
C PHE A 742 -10.55 22.27 29.98
N CYS A 743 -9.40 21.96 29.38
CA CYS A 743 -9.21 20.80 28.51
C CYS A 743 -7.77 20.29 28.65
N ILE A 744 -7.56 18.98 28.68
CA ILE A 744 -6.26 18.31 28.50
C ILE A 744 -6.52 17.11 27.60
N GLU A 745 -5.72 16.91 26.55
CA GLU A 745 -5.85 15.81 25.57
C GLU A 745 -7.28 15.65 25.04
N GLY A 746 -7.90 16.76 24.66
CA GLY A 746 -9.27 16.80 24.11
C GLY A 746 -10.41 16.58 25.13
N GLN A 747 -10.14 16.27 26.40
CA GLN A 747 -11.19 16.08 27.40
C GLN A 747 -11.57 17.39 28.10
N ALA A 748 -12.69 17.99 27.71
CA ALA A 748 -13.14 19.27 28.25
C ALA A 748 -13.95 19.14 29.56
N ASN A 749 -13.89 20.17 30.40
CA ASN A 749 -14.72 20.27 31.61
C ASN A 749 -16.22 20.33 31.26
N SER A 750 -17.07 19.70 32.08
CA SER A 750 -18.52 19.64 31.86
C SER A 750 -19.29 19.79 33.17
N GLY A 751 -20.09 20.85 33.30
CA GLY A 751 -20.95 21.07 34.46
C GLY A 751 -20.16 21.28 35.77
N LEU A 752 -20.33 20.39 36.74
CA LEU A 752 -19.59 20.38 38.01
C LEU A 752 -18.33 19.49 37.97
N SER A 753 -18.07 18.86 36.83
CA SER A 753 -16.94 17.97 36.57
C SER A 753 -15.86 18.72 35.80
N GLY A 754 -14.59 18.43 36.08
CA GLY A 754 -13.48 19.03 35.37
C GLY A 754 -12.10 18.82 36.01
N TRP A 755 -11.09 19.39 35.35
CA TRP A 755 -9.69 19.26 35.71
C TRP A 755 -9.35 19.90 37.05
N MET A 756 -8.74 19.08 37.90
CA MET A 756 -8.16 19.43 39.19
C MET A 756 -6.69 19.03 39.22
N TYR A 757 -5.95 19.47 40.24
CA TYR A 757 -4.56 19.05 40.41
C TYR A 757 -4.17 18.89 41.88
N THR A 758 -3.17 18.05 42.11
CA THR A 758 -2.48 17.90 43.40
C THR A 758 -0.99 18.13 43.26
N VAL A 759 -0.37 18.58 44.36
CA VAL A 759 1.09 18.57 44.50
C VAL A 759 1.43 17.84 45.79
N ASN A 760 2.25 16.79 45.70
CA ASN A 760 2.60 15.89 46.80
C ASN A 760 1.35 15.36 47.53
N ASP A 761 0.38 14.85 46.77
CA ASP A 761 -0.91 14.29 47.23
C ASP A 761 -1.83 15.25 47.99
N ALA A 762 -1.56 16.56 47.92
CA ALA A 762 -2.40 17.59 48.51
C ALA A 762 -3.02 18.49 47.43
N ILE A 763 -4.33 18.77 47.55
CA ILE A 763 -5.04 19.72 46.69
C ILE A 763 -4.65 21.16 47.10
N PRO A 764 -4.01 21.94 46.21
CA PRO A 764 -3.59 23.28 46.56
C PRO A 764 -4.74 24.30 46.59
N GLY A 765 -4.57 25.36 47.40
CA GLY A 765 -5.56 26.43 47.56
C GLY A 765 -5.53 27.54 46.49
N GLY A 766 -5.12 27.23 45.26
CA GLY A 766 -4.97 28.21 44.16
C GLY A 766 -4.91 27.54 42.78
N GLY A 767 -4.94 28.34 41.70
CA GLY A 767 -4.83 27.83 40.33
C GLY A 767 -3.43 27.26 40.03
N ALA A 768 -3.37 26.29 39.12
CA ALA A 768 -2.12 25.62 38.73
C ALA A 768 -1.11 26.58 38.09
N ASP A 769 -1.59 27.68 37.52
CA ASP A 769 -0.84 28.81 36.95
C ASP A 769 -0.05 29.63 37.99
N LYS A 770 -0.40 29.51 39.28
CA LYS A 770 0.16 30.33 40.37
C LYS A 770 0.77 29.52 41.50
N TYR A 771 0.57 28.21 41.51
CA TYR A 771 1.10 27.36 42.57
C TYR A 771 2.55 27.00 42.28
N ASN A 772 3.45 27.60 43.05
CA ASN A 772 4.89 27.35 42.93
C ASN A 772 5.24 25.91 43.31
N ILE A 773 6.05 25.28 42.48
CA ILE A 773 6.57 23.92 42.67
C ILE A 773 8.07 23.97 43.01
N SER A 774 8.55 22.91 43.67
CA SER A 774 9.95 22.73 44.07
C SER A 774 10.52 21.45 43.47
N ASP A 775 11.85 21.34 43.41
CA ASP A 775 12.53 20.13 42.94
C ASP A 775 12.02 18.88 43.66
N LYS A 776 11.69 17.86 42.86
CA LYS A 776 11.12 16.55 43.24
C LYS A 776 9.68 16.58 43.73
N ASP A 777 8.98 17.69 43.61
CA ASP A 777 7.53 17.70 43.81
C ASP A 777 6.85 16.71 42.84
N LYS A 778 5.74 16.14 43.27
CA LYS A 778 4.95 15.14 42.57
C LYS A 778 3.60 15.75 42.20
N ILE A 779 3.34 15.98 40.92
CA ILE A 779 2.21 16.77 40.44
C ILE A 779 1.25 15.87 39.66
N ILE A 780 -0.02 15.88 40.03
CA ILE A 780 -1.04 15.10 39.31
C ILE A 780 -2.11 16.05 38.83
N PHE A 781 -2.35 16.10 37.52
CA PHE A 781 -3.59 16.64 36.98
C PHE A 781 -4.60 15.51 36.86
N TYR A 782 -5.84 15.71 37.32
CA TYR A 782 -6.86 14.66 37.25
C TYR A 782 -8.24 15.21 36.89
N TYR A 783 -9.00 14.46 36.08
CA TYR A 783 -10.37 14.81 35.74
C TYR A 783 -11.29 14.37 36.87
N SER A 784 -11.91 15.35 37.55
CA SER A 784 -12.83 15.09 38.65
C SER A 784 -14.27 15.07 38.15
N GLU A 785 -15.00 14.00 38.41
CA GLU A 785 -16.42 13.86 38.05
C GLU A 785 -17.34 14.51 39.10
N SER A 786 -16.85 14.79 40.31
CA SER A 786 -17.63 15.45 41.37
C SER A 786 -16.78 16.30 42.32
N MET A 787 -17.40 17.29 42.97
CA MET A 787 -16.69 18.16 43.93
C MET A 787 -16.12 17.42 45.15
N ASP A 788 -16.61 16.22 45.45
CA ASP A 788 -16.21 15.43 46.63
C ASP A 788 -15.26 14.27 46.28
N GLN A 789 -14.91 14.09 44.99
CA GLN A 789 -14.00 13.04 44.54
C GLN A 789 -12.62 13.22 45.19
N GLN A 790 -12.10 12.14 45.77
CA GLN A 790 -10.75 12.14 46.32
C GLN A 790 -9.74 12.15 45.17
N PRO A 791 -8.66 12.94 45.27
CA PRO A 791 -7.64 12.98 44.25
C PRO A 791 -6.89 11.64 44.19
N PRO A 792 -6.44 11.21 43.01
CA PRO A 792 -5.48 10.11 42.89
C PRO A 792 -4.19 10.44 43.66
N ARG A 793 -3.50 9.41 44.15
CA ARG A 793 -2.23 9.56 44.87
C ARG A 793 -1.06 9.12 44.03
N TRP A 794 0.04 9.86 44.13
CA TRP A 794 1.21 9.66 43.31
C TRP A 794 1.80 8.26 43.44
N ASP A 795 1.89 7.74 44.67
CA ASP A 795 2.44 6.40 44.91
C ASP A 795 1.48 5.27 44.49
N GLU A 796 0.23 5.61 44.11
CA GLU A 796 -0.77 4.73 43.51
C GLU A 796 -0.81 4.88 41.97
N LEU A 797 -0.19 5.93 41.42
CA LEU A 797 -0.04 6.14 39.97
C LEU A 797 1.13 5.33 39.43
N GLY A 798 0.92 4.65 38.30
CA GLY A 798 1.84 3.62 37.80
C GLY A 798 1.70 2.27 38.54
N GLN A 799 0.83 2.17 39.55
CA GLN A 799 0.19 0.91 39.91
C GLN A 799 -1.11 0.73 39.11
N GLN A 800 -1.74 1.84 38.72
CA GLN A 800 -2.91 1.86 37.84
C GLN A 800 -2.54 1.98 36.36
N SER A 801 -2.40 0.83 35.71
CA SER A 801 -2.65 0.66 34.28
C SER A 801 -4.17 0.51 34.03
N PRO A 802 -4.68 0.61 32.79
CA PRO A 802 -6.05 0.19 32.44
C PRO A 802 -6.39 -1.26 32.88
N THR A 803 -5.39 -2.02 33.32
CA THR A 803 -5.47 -3.33 33.95
C THR A 803 -5.76 -3.35 35.46
N ASP A 804 -5.97 -2.21 36.12
CA ASP A 804 -6.23 -2.18 37.59
C ASP A 804 -7.68 -2.51 38.00
N LEU A 805 -8.49 -3.02 37.08
CA LEU A 805 -9.65 -3.85 37.43
C LEU A 805 -9.32 -5.34 37.58
N LEU A 806 -8.05 -5.76 37.42
CA LEU A 806 -7.65 -7.17 37.44
C LEU A 806 -6.49 -7.55 38.38
N MET A 807 -5.74 -6.59 38.95
CA MET A 807 -4.48 -6.93 39.64
C MET A 807 -4.55 -7.29 41.14
N ASP A 808 -5.72 -7.30 41.80
CA ASP A 808 -5.81 -7.74 43.21
C ASP A 808 -6.09 -9.25 43.37
N GLU A 809 -6.31 -10.00 42.28
CA GLU A 809 -6.33 -11.48 42.28
C GLU A 809 -5.83 -12.05 40.94
N ARG A 810 -4.54 -11.84 40.59
CA ARG A 810 -3.95 -12.56 39.45
C ARG A 810 -4.12 -14.07 39.65
N PRO A 811 -4.62 -14.81 38.64
CA PRO A 811 -4.91 -16.22 38.81
C PRO A 811 -3.61 -17.00 38.99
N GLU A 812 -3.51 -17.77 40.08
CA GLU A 812 -2.48 -18.81 40.18
C GLU A 812 -2.60 -19.78 39.00
N PRO A 813 -1.48 -20.33 38.49
CA PRO A 813 -1.52 -21.33 37.42
C PRO A 813 -2.49 -22.46 37.76
N VAL A 814 -3.20 -22.93 36.72
CA VAL A 814 -4.17 -24.04 36.87
C VAL A 814 -3.56 -25.17 37.68
N LYS A 815 -4.31 -25.69 38.66
CA LYS A 815 -3.80 -26.74 39.53
C LYS A 815 -3.45 -27.97 38.71
N ASP A 816 -2.31 -28.57 39.03
CA ASP A 816 -1.73 -29.66 38.25
C ASP A 816 -2.65 -30.89 38.12
N ALA A 817 -3.50 -31.13 39.13
CA ALA A 817 -4.51 -32.18 39.10
C ALA A 817 -5.62 -31.93 38.07
N ASP A 818 -6.05 -30.69 37.91
CA ASP A 818 -7.10 -30.27 36.98
C ASP A 818 -6.58 -30.34 35.55
N LEU A 819 -5.34 -29.88 35.32
CA LEU A 819 -4.66 -30.06 34.03
C LEU A 819 -4.48 -31.54 33.66
N GLN A 820 -4.09 -32.40 34.60
CA GLN A 820 -3.97 -33.84 34.33
C GLN A 820 -5.30 -34.49 33.96
N ALA A 821 -6.39 -34.07 34.61
CA ALA A 821 -7.73 -34.52 34.26
C ALA A 821 -8.15 -34.05 32.86
N ALA A 822 -7.89 -32.78 32.53
CA ALA A 822 -8.17 -32.20 31.22
C ALA A 822 -7.40 -32.93 30.10
N ILE A 823 -6.09 -33.16 30.27
CA ILE A 823 -5.26 -33.91 29.30
C ILE A 823 -5.75 -35.35 29.14
N LYS A 824 -6.22 -35.98 30.21
CA LYS A 824 -6.77 -37.34 30.13
C LYS A 824 -8.07 -37.38 29.31
N ASN A 825 -8.96 -36.41 29.54
CA ASN A 825 -10.23 -36.31 28.84
C ASN A 825 -10.06 -35.89 27.38
N ALA A 826 -9.00 -35.14 27.05
CA ALA A 826 -8.69 -34.67 25.70
C ALA A 826 -8.66 -35.78 24.65
N ARG A 827 -8.34 -37.02 25.04
CA ARG A 827 -8.34 -38.18 24.13
C ARG A 827 -9.74 -38.56 23.63
N ASP A 828 -10.77 -38.29 24.42
CA ASP A 828 -12.16 -38.62 24.09
C ASP A 828 -12.85 -37.43 23.40
N ILE A 829 -12.50 -36.20 23.76
CA ILE A 829 -13.14 -34.95 23.26
C ILE A 829 -12.33 -34.23 22.16
N GLY A 830 -11.10 -34.67 21.88
CA GLY A 830 -10.24 -34.12 20.83
C GLY A 830 -9.57 -32.78 21.13
N ARG A 831 -9.71 -32.22 22.34
CA ARG A 831 -9.10 -30.95 22.78
C ARG A 831 -8.83 -30.93 24.29
N VAL A 832 -7.86 -30.16 24.74
CA VAL A 832 -7.61 -29.91 26.18
C VAL A 832 -8.49 -28.73 26.61
N THR A 833 -9.51 -28.98 27.43
CA THR A 833 -10.43 -27.95 27.90
C THR A 833 -10.11 -27.52 29.33
N LEU A 834 -9.92 -26.22 29.53
CA LEU A 834 -9.75 -25.56 30.82
C LEU A 834 -10.81 -24.48 30.97
N THR A 835 -11.37 -24.35 32.17
CA THR A 835 -12.44 -23.40 32.45
C THR A 835 -12.10 -22.69 33.74
N ALA A 836 -12.11 -21.36 33.71
CA ALA A 836 -11.96 -20.53 34.89
C ALA A 836 -13.18 -20.66 35.80
N ASP A 837 -13.00 -20.36 37.09
CA ASP A 837 -14.13 -20.27 38.01
C ASP A 837 -15.10 -19.18 37.52
N SER A 838 -16.41 -19.35 37.77
CA SER A 838 -17.44 -18.49 37.17
C SER A 838 -17.35 -17.00 37.51
N SER A 839 -16.59 -16.63 38.55
CA SER A 839 -16.33 -15.25 38.95
C SER A 839 -15.00 -14.69 38.45
N SER A 840 -14.14 -15.53 37.87
CA SER A 840 -12.82 -15.14 37.39
C SER A 840 -12.89 -14.56 35.99
N THR A 841 -12.11 -13.50 35.78
CA THR A 841 -11.90 -12.79 34.51
C THR A 841 -10.63 -13.24 33.79
N ALA A 842 -9.82 -14.07 34.42
CA ALA A 842 -8.54 -14.54 33.89
C ALA A 842 -8.25 -16.00 34.27
N LEU A 843 -7.39 -16.68 33.49
CA LEU A 843 -6.84 -18.01 33.76
C LEU A 843 -5.37 -18.04 33.32
N ALA A 844 -4.49 -18.54 34.18
CA ALA A 844 -3.06 -18.63 33.88
C ALA A 844 -2.55 -20.08 33.76
N LEU A 845 -1.54 -20.26 32.93
CA LEU A 845 -0.76 -21.49 32.77
C LEU A 845 0.73 -21.20 32.96
N SER A 846 1.45 -22.09 33.62
CA SER A 846 2.92 -21.98 33.64
C SER A 846 3.54 -22.49 32.33
N SER A 847 4.76 -22.07 32.02
CA SER A 847 5.48 -22.52 30.81
C SER A 847 5.64 -24.05 30.75
N GLU A 848 5.78 -24.72 31.90
CA GLU A 848 5.81 -26.20 31.98
C GLU A 848 4.45 -26.82 31.60
N GLN A 849 3.35 -26.18 31.99
CA GLN A 849 2.00 -26.64 31.67
C GLN A 849 1.68 -26.44 30.19
N VAL A 850 2.04 -25.29 29.61
CA VAL A 850 1.94 -25.03 28.17
C VAL A 850 2.72 -26.09 27.39
N ALA A 851 3.96 -26.36 27.77
CA ALA A 851 4.77 -27.41 27.14
C ALA A 851 4.12 -28.81 27.26
N ARG A 852 3.50 -29.13 28.39
CA ARG A 852 2.78 -30.41 28.57
C ARG A 852 1.54 -30.50 27.69
N ILE A 853 0.79 -29.42 27.52
CA ILE A 853 -0.39 -29.35 26.64
C ILE A 853 0.04 -29.50 25.19
N TYR A 854 1.06 -28.74 24.78
CA TYR A 854 1.67 -28.83 23.45
C TYR A 854 2.07 -30.26 23.09
N ASN A 855 2.75 -30.96 24.00
CA ASN A 855 3.17 -32.35 23.80
C ASN A 855 2.02 -33.37 23.67
N THR A 856 0.77 -32.97 23.96
CA THR A 856 -0.40 -33.82 23.69
C THR A 856 -0.79 -33.85 22.21
N GLY A 857 -0.44 -32.79 21.45
CA GLY A 857 -0.87 -32.60 20.06
C GLY A 857 -2.35 -32.23 19.89
N PHE A 858 -3.08 -31.97 20.98
CA PHE A 858 -4.47 -31.52 20.93
C PHE A 858 -4.57 -29.99 21.07
N PRO A 859 -5.57 -29.34 20.43
CA PRO A 859 -5.86 -27.92 20.65
C PRO A 859 -6.16 -27.60 22.12
N LEU A 860 -5.84 -26.38 22.56
CA LEU A 860 -6.15 -25.86 23.89
C LEU A 860 -7.40 -24.99 23.83
N ALA A 861 -8.45 -25.33 24.58
CA ALA A 861 -9.65 -24.53 24.76
C ALA A 861 -9.69 -23.95 26.18
N VAL A 862 -9.67 -22.62 26.32
CA VAL A 862 -9.72 -21.91 27.61
C VAL A 862 -11.02 -21.10 27.68
N THR A 863 -11.88 -21.38 28.66
CA THR A 863 -13.15 -20.68 28.84
C THR A 863 -13.14 -19.78 30.06
N ILE A 864 -13.47 -18.49 29.87
CA ILE A 864 -13.46 -17.44 30.89
C ILE A 864 -14.69 -16.56 30.69
N GLN A 865 -15.49 -16.35 31.74
CA GLN A 865 -16.78 -15.63 31.67
C GLN A 865 -17.72 -16.07 30.53
N GLY A 866 -17.60 -17.32 30.06
CA GLY A 866 -18.38 -17.86 28.94
C GLY A 866 -17.75 -17.65 27.56
N ALA A 867 -16.81 -16.71 27.40
CA ALA A 867 -15.98 -16.60 26.21
C ALA A 867 -14.93 -17.73 26.20
N GLN A 868 -14.62 -18.29 25.03
CA GLN A 868 -13.66 -19.38 24.88
C GLN A 868 -12.59 -19.06 23.84
N PHE A 869 -11.32 -19.18 24.24
CA PHE A 869 -10.16 -19.17 23.35
C PHE A 869 -9.86 -20.60 22.91
N ILE A 870 -9.64 -20.84 21.62
CA ILE A 870 -9.22 -22.13 21.08
C ILE A 870 -7.93 -21.92 20.30
N LEU A 871 -6.84 -22.48 20.81
CA LEU A 871 -5.50 -22.39 20.22
C LEU A 871 -5.13 -23.72 19.60
N SER A 872 -4.68 -23.68 18.34
CA SER A 872 -4.12 -24.85 17.68
C SER A 872 -2.80 -25.29 18.36
N PRO A 873 -2.36 -26.55 18.19
CA PRO A 873 -1.04 -26.97 18.66
C PRO A 873 0.11 -26.13 18.09
N ASP A 874 -0.05 -25.57 16.89
CA ASP A 874 0.96 -24.72 16.24
C ASP A 874 0.94 -23.29 16.78
N SER A 875 -0.23 -22.77 17.16
CA SER A 875 -0.38 -21.49 17.87
C SER A 875 0.24 -21.52 19.27
N LEU A 876 0.65 -22.68 19.78
CA LEU A 876 1.43 -22.81 21.01
C LEU A 876 2.96 -22.80 20.77
N LYS A 877 3.42 -22.71 19.52
CA LYS A 877 4.85 -22.70 19.12
C LYS A 877 5.42 -21.30 18.85
N ILE A 878 4.58 -20.26 18.89
CA ILE A 878 5.01 -18.89 18.58
C ILE A 878 6.16 -18.51 19.53
N LYS A 879 7.17 -17.81 18.99
CA LYS A 879 8.47 -17.61 19.66
C LYS A 879 8.30 -16.87 20.99
N GLU A 880 7.32 -15.97 21.03
CA GLU A 880 6.86 -15.16 22.16
C GLU A 880 6.33 -16.03 23.31
N LEU A 881 5.73 -17.19 23.00
CA LEU A 881 5.24 -18.17 23.99
C LEU A 881 6.33 -19.13 24.50
N ALA A 882 7.43 -19.28 23.74
CA ALA A 882 8.46 -20.29 23.93
C ALA A 882 9.83 -19.71 24.32
N THR A 883 9.89 -18.49 24.87
CA THR A 883 11.14 -17.92 25.37
C THR A 883 11.55 -18.59 26.68
N ASP A 884 12.86 -18.78 26.91
CA ASP A 884 13.39 -19.24 28.20
C ASP A 884 13.16 -18.22 29.35
N GLN A 885 12.54 -17.07 29.06
CA GLN A 885 12.32 -15.95 29.96
C GLN A 885 10.88 -15.84 30.49
N SER A 886 9.89 -16.39 29.80
CA SER A 886 8.49 -16.40 30.25
C SER A 886 8.25 -17.41 31.38
N THR A 887 7.45 -17.02 32.36
CA THR A 887 7.08 -17.85 33.52
C THR A 887 5.61 -18.26 33.51
N MET A 888 4.72 -17.42 32.96
CA MET A 888 3.29 -17.71 32.85
C MET A 888 2.69 -17.16 31.55
N LEU A 889 1.63 -17.81 31.08
CA LEU A 889 0.74 -17.40 30.01
C LEU A 889 -0.64 -17.15 30.62
N GLU A 890 -1.14 -15.93 30.52
CA GLU A 890 -2.43 -15.51 31.06
C GLU A 890 -3.42 -15.23 29.93
N PHE A 891 -4.63 -15.77 30.08
CA PHE A 891 -5.79 -15.50 29.23
C PHE A 891 -6.75 -14.64 30.03
N SER A 892 -7.27 -13.57 29.43
CA SER A 892 -8.26 -12.70 30.09
C SER A 892 -9.45 -12.45 29.18
N ALA A 893 -10.65 -12.58 29.75
CA ALA A 893 -11.90 -12.22 29.10
C ALA A 893 -12.74 -11.41 30.08
N GLN A 894 -12.93 -10.14 29.77
CA GLN A 894 -13.68 -9.21 30.60
C GLN A 894 -14.92 -8.74 29.85
N LYS A 895 -16.09 -9.06 30.40
CA LYS A 895 -17.34 -8.44 29.97
C LYS A 895 -17.39 -6.98 30.40
N LEU A 896 -17.60 -6.08 29.45
CA LEU A 896 -17.73 -4.64 29.72
C LEU A 896 -18.96 -4.34 30.58
N SER A 897 -18.89 -3.28 31.38
CA SER A 897 -20.03 -2.78 32.13
C SER A 897 -21.11 -2.22 31.19
N SER A 898 -22.35 -2.11 31.69
CA SER A 898 -23.45 -1.55 30.90
C SER A 898 -23.19 -0.10 30.47
N GLU A 899 -22.43 0.67 31.25
CA GLU A 899 -22.08 2.06 30.97
C GLU A 899 -21.05 2.15 29.83
N GLU A 900 -19.97 1.36 29.88
CA GLU A 900 -18.96 1.27 28.81
C GLU A 900 -19.56 0.71 27.52
N ALA A 901 -20.39 -0.32 27.63
CA ALA A 901 -21.08 -0.88 26.47
C ALA A 901 -22.00 0.15 25.81
N THR A 902 -22.70 0.98 26.58
CA THR A 902 -23.60 2.02 26.03
C THR A 902 -22.84 3.01 25.15
N VAL A 903 -21.66 3.47 25.61
CA VAL A 903 -20.81 4.40 24.84
C VAL A 903 -20.42 3.81 23.48
N LEU A 904 -20.06 2.52 23.46
CA LEU A 904 -19.69 1.84 22.22
C LEU A 904 -20.90 1.50 21.34
N THR A 905 -22.09 1.36 21.93
CA THR A 905 -23.32 1.09 21.18
C THR A 905 -23.92 2.31 20.49
N ASP A 906 -23.67 3.53 20.99
CA ASP A 906 -24.13 4.78 20.35
C ASP A 906 -23.48 4.99 18.97
N LEU A 907 -22.36 4.30 18.71
CA LEU A 907 -21.64 4.31 17.44
C LEU A 907 -22.20 3.27 16.44
N PHE A 908 -23.16 2.43 16.84
CA PHE A 908 -23.72 1.45 15.93
C PHE A 908 -24.58 2.12 14.86
N PRO A 909 -24.36 1.80 13.58
CA PRO A 909 -25.29 2.21 12.54
C PRO A 909 -26.65 1.53 12.75
N ALA A 910 -27.72 2.19 12.28
CA ALA A 910 -29.11 1.80 12.55
C ALA A 910 -29.48 0.37 12.09
N TRP A 911 -28.64 -0.26 11.26
CA TRP A 911 -28.82 -1.61 10.75
C TRP A 911 -28.18 -2.72 11.61
N LEU A 912 -27.38 -2.35 12.63
CA LEU A 912 -26.80 -3.27 13.60
C LEU A 912 -27.53 -3.16 14.93
N LYS A 913 -27.76 -4.32 15.55
CA LYS A 913 -28.34 -4.41 16.89
C LYS A 913 -27.42 -5.22 17.79
N LEU A 914 -27.01 -4.61 18.90
CA LEU A 914 -26.29 -5.34 19.94
C LEU A 914 -27.17 -6.47 20.45
N THR A 915 -26.63 -7.68 20.38
CA THR A 915 -27.35 -8.86 20.85
C THR A 915 -26.55 -9.57 21.93
N GLY A 916 -25.23 -9.70 21.76
CA GLY A 916 -24.32 -10.21 22.78
C GLY A 916 -23.81 -9.17 23.77
N ASP A 917 -23.03 -9.64 24.75
CA ASP A 917 -22.19 -8.78 25.56
C ASP A 917 -20.95 -8.34 24.78
N ILE A 918 -20.33 -7.22 25.18
CA ILE A 918 -19.03 -6.81 24.66
C ILE A 918 -17.95 -7.39 25.58
N TYR A 919 -17.01 -8.12 25.01
CA TYR A 919 -15.89 -8.73 25.70
C TYR A 919 -14.59 -8.07 25.26
N GLU A 920 -13.79 -7.61 26.21
CA GLU A 920 -12.37 -7.34 25.98
C GLU A 920 -11.60 -8.62 26.23
N LEU A 921 -10.88 -9.07 25.21
CA LEU A 921 -10.12 -10.32 25.24
C LEU A 921 -8.63 -9.99 25.15
N THR A 922 -7.79 -10.64 25.94
CA THR A 922 -6.33 -10.53 25.83
C THR A 922 -5.63 -11.86 26.13
N ILE A 923 -4.42 -12.01 25.57
CA ILE A 923 -3.46 -13.04 25.98
C ILE A 923 -2.13 -12.36 26.24
N GLN A 924 -1.54 -12.61 27.40
CA GLN A 924 -0.29 -11.99 27.85
C GLN A 924 0.70 -13.04 28.35
N THR A 925 2.00 -12.80 28.15
CA THR A 925 3.05 -13.50 28.90
C THR A 925 3.48 -12.70 30.12
N LEU A 926 3.89 -13.40 31.17
CA LEU A 926 4.58 -12.83 32.32
C LEU A 926 6.00 -13.37 32.37
N ASP A 927 6.99 -12.49 32.24
CA ASP A 927 8.39 -12.84 32.29
C ASP A 927 8.93 -12.99 33.73
N ARG A 928 10.14 -13.55 33.88
CA ARG A 928 10.79 -13.81 35.19
C ARG A 928 11.01 -12.57 36.05
N ASP A 929 10.99 -11.40 35.45
CA ASP A 929 11.10 -10.09 36.07
C ASP A 929 9.73 -9.46 36.39
N ASP A 930 8.66 -10.24 36.28
CA ASP A 930 7.27 -9.82 36.47
C ASP A 930 6.76 -8.81 35.42
N THR A 931 7.47 -8.68 34.30
CA THR A 931 7.04 -7.85 33.16
C THR A 931 5.95 -8.56 32.36
N LEU A 932 4.85 -7.86 32.08
CA LEU A 932 3.79 -8.31 31.18
C LEU A 932 4.14 -7.93 29.74
N GLN A 933 3.99 -8.88 28.82
CA GLN A 933 4.03 -8.61 27.39
C GLN A 933 2.71 -9.03 26.75
N ASP A 934 2.09 -8.09 26.03
CA ASP A 934 0.96 -8.40 25.16
C ASP A 934 1.45 -9.25 23.98
N ILE A 935 0.66 -10.25 23.62
CA ILE A 935 0.91 -11.05 22.43
C ILE A 935 0.01 -10.51 21.33
N SER A 936 0.57 -9.65 20.48
CA SER A 936 -0.16 -8.85 19.51
C SER A 936 -0.68 -9.65 18.32
N LEU A 937 -0.09 -10.81 18.03
CA LEU A 937 -0.44 -11.65 16.88
C LEU A 937 -0.57 -13.12 17.27
N PHE A 938 -1.70 -13.72 16.92
CA PHE A 938 -1.97 -15.15 17.11
C PHE A 938 -2.53 -15.77 15.83
N PRO A 939 -1.68 -16.34 14.96
CA PRO A 939 -2.18 -17.07 13.81
C PRO A 939 -2.97 -18.31 14.26
N ASP A 940 -4.11 -18.54 13.61
CA ASP A 940 -5.02 -19.67 13.82
C ASP A 940 -5.66 -19.76 15.22
N CYS A 941 -5.85 -18.63 15.92
CA CYS A 941 -6.66 -18.57 17.14
C CYS A 941 -8.16 -18.43 16.79
N GLN A 942 -9.01 -19.24 17.42
CA GLN A 942 -10.46 -19.15 17.29
C GLN A 942 -11.07 -18.70 18.63
N VAL A 943 -11.97 -17.72 18.58
CA VAL A 943 -12.73 -17.25 19.73
C VAL A 943 -14.17 -17.73 19.60
N CYS A 944 -14.77 -18.16 20.71
CA CYS A 944 -16.20 -18.45 20.79
C CYS A 944 -16.86 -17.57 21.85
N LEU A 945 -17.92 -16.85 21.50
CA LEU A 945 -18.70 -16.04 22.43
C LEU A 945 -20.05 -16.73 22.75
N PRO A 946 -20.55 -16.59 23.99
CA PRO A 946 -21.82 -17.17 24.39
C PRO A 946 -22.98 -16.47 23.69
N ILE A 947 -23.96 -17.27 23.29
CA ILE A 947 -25.13 -16.77 22.59
C ILE A 947 -26.21 -16.40 23.62
N PRO A 948 -26.77 -15.19 23.55
CA PRO A 948 -27.89 -14.78 24.38
C PRO A 948 -29.08 -15.73 24.24
N THR A 949 -29.66 -16.12 25.37
CA THR A 949 -30.74 -17.12 25.43
C THR A 949 -32.08 -16.65 24.83
N ASP A 950 -32.17 -15.38 24.45
CA ASP A 950 -33.37 -14.69 23.95
C ASP A 950 -33.39 -14.50 22.42
N ILE A 951 -32.38 -14.99 21.70
CA ILE A 951 -32.35 -14.96 20.22
C ILE A 951 -33.17 -16.12 19.64
N GLU A 952 -34.10 -15.82 18.72
CA GLU A 952 -34.84 -16.84 17.96
C GLU A 952 -33.97 -17.44 16.84
N ALA A 953 -34.20 -18.71 16.46
CA ALA A 953 -33.35 -19.45 15.50
C ALA A 953 -33.17 -18.73 14.14
N GLU A 954 -34.22 -18.05 13.66
CA GLU A 954 -34.20 -17.27 12.42
C GLU A 954 -33.30 -16.02 12.51
N ALA A 955 -33.17 -15.41 13.70
CA ALA A 955 -32.25 -14.30 13.96
C ALA A 955 -30.80 -14.79 14.20
N ALA A 956 -30.61 -16.04 14.60
CA ALA A 956 -29.27 -16.62 14.79
C ALA A 956 -28.48 -16.73 13.47
N GLY A 957 -29.17 -16.89 12.33
CA GLY A 957 -28.55 -16.83 11.00
C GLY A 957 -28.09 -15.43 10.56
N LEU A 958 -28.50 -14.39 11.29
CA LEU A 958 -28.12 -12.98 11.05
C LEU A 958 -27.06 -12.48 12.05
N LEU A 959 -26.61 -13.33 12.97
CA LEU A 959 -25.55 -12.98 13.90
C LEU A 959 -24.20 -12.98 13.22
N LYS A 960 -23.40 -11.98 13.56
CA LYS A 960 -22.01 -11.83 13.15
C LYS A 960 -21.18 -11.39 14.35
N ALA A 961 -19.94 -11.87 14.41
CA ALA A 961 -18.95 -11.35 15.33
C ALA A 961 -18.38 -10.05 14.76
N PHE A 962 -18.13 -9.09 15.63
CA PHE A 962 -17.47 -7.83 15.29
C PHE A 962 -16.35 -7.56 16.28
N TRP A 963 -15.29 -6.90 15.81
CA TRP A 963 -14.27 -6.32 16.66
C TRP A 963 -14.31 -4.79 16.59
N TYR A 964 -13.90 -4.12 17.65
CA TYR A 964 -13.88 -2.66 17.72
C TYR A 964 -12.48 -2.13 17.39
N ASN A 965 -12.38 -1.35 16.32
CA ASN A 965 -11.18 -0.61 15.98
C ASN A 965 -11.16 0.69 16.78
N GLU A 966 -10.23 0.79 17.74
CA GLU A 966 -10.10 1.93 18.65
C GLU A 966 -9.63 3.20 17.91
N ASP A 967 -8.87 3.05 16.82
CA ASP A 967 -8.30 4.17 16.03
C ASP A 967 -9.38 4.80 15.14
N SER A 968 -10.10 3.99 14.37
CA SER A 968 -11.19 4.47 13.50
C SER A 968 -12.51 4.67 14.26
N ARG A 969 -12.60 4.15 15.49
CA ARG A 969 -13.83 4.10 16.31
C ARG A 969 -14.99 3.38 15.61
N GLN A 970 -14.68 2.37 14.81
CA GLN A 970 -15.66 1.60 14.05
C GLN A 970 -15.67 0.12 14.44
N TRP A 971 -16.82 -0.50 14.29
CA TRP A 971 -16.99 -1.94 14.45
C TRP A 971 -16.80 -2.65 13.11
N VAL A 972 -15.87 -3.59 13.06
CA VAL A 972 -15.46 -4.31 11.85
C VAL A 972 -16.00 -5.74 11.91
N ASN A 973 -16.65 -6.17 10.83
CA ASN A 973 -17.31 -7.48 10.73
C ASN A 973 -16.30 -8.61 10.57
N MET A 974 -16.34 -9.60 11.45
CA MET A 974 -15.46 -10.78 11.45
C MET A 974 -16.15 -12.04 10.91
N GLY A 975 -17.43 -11.95 10.55
CA GLY A 975 -18.22 -13.11 10.18
C GLY A 975 -18.45 -14.04 11.38
N GLY A 976 -18.20 -15.33 11.19
CA GLY A 976 -18.30 -16.36 12.22
C GLY A 976 -19.44 -17.35 12.01
N ILE A 977 -19.52 -18.31 12.94
CA ILE A 977 -20.26 -19.56 12.79
C ILE A 977 -21.09 -19.81 14.06
N TYR A 978 -22.40 -19.96 13.87
CA TYR A 978 -23.36 -20.30 14.92
C TYR A 978 -23.34 -21.81 15.24
N ASN A 979 -23.10 -22.18 16.51
CA ASN A 979 -23.26 -23.54 17.00
C ASN A 979 -24.45 -23.62 17.98
N ALA A 980 -25.60 -24.07 17.46
CA ALA A 980 -26.85 -24.20 18.21
C ALA A 980 -26.80 -25.23 19.34
N GLU A 981 -26.03 -26.31 19.17
CA GLU A 981 -25.93 -27.39 20.17
C GLU A 981 -25.10 -26.97 21.39
N GLU A 982 -24.05 -26.18 21.17
CA GLU A 982 -23.15 -25.69 22.23
C GLU A 982 -23.56 -24.32 22.78
N GLY A 983 -24.45 -23.59 22.09
CA GLY A 983 -24.85 -22.23 22.48
C GLY A 983 -23.72 -21.21 22.35
N LEU A 984 -22.81 -21.43 21.39
CA LEU A 984 -21.60 -20.65 21.17
C LEU A 984 -21.53 -20.15 19.72
N PHE A 985 -21.02 -18.93 19.54
CA PHE A 985 -20.76 -18.34 18.23
C PHE A 985 -19.26 -18.19 18.03
N SER A 986 -18.70 -18.83 17.00
CA SER A 986 -17.26 -18.98 16.82
C SER A 986 -16.70 -18.19 15.63
N PHE A 987 -15.53 -17.58 15.77
CA PHE A 987 -14.86 -16.79 14.72
C PHE A 987 -13.35 -16.83 14.90
N SER A 988 -12.60 -16.61 13.82
CA SER A 988 -11.13 -16.56 13.87
C SER A 988 -10.66 -15.15 14.24
N VAL A 989 -9.55 -15.07 14.99
CA VAL A 989 -8.88 -13.81 15.33
C VAL A 989 -7.39 -13.94 15.06
N ASP A 990 -6.77 -12.88 14.57
CA ASP A 990 -5.32 -12.77 14.35
C ASP A 990 -4.66 -11.78 15.33
N HIS A 991 -5.46 -10.95 16.01
CA HIS A 991 -5.08 -10.04 17.09
C HIS A 991 -6.14 -10.08 18.21
N PHE A 992 -5.95 -9.31 19.28
CA PHE A 992 -6.89 -9.19 20.39
C PHE A 992 -7.40 -7.76 20.55
N SER A 993 -8.71 -7.60 20.75
CA SER A 993 -9.44 -6.35 20.91
C SER A 993 -10.73 -6.57 21.72
N LYS A 994 -11.67 -5.62 21.65
CA LYS A 994 -13.05 -5.76 22.11
C LYS A 994 -13.89 -6.42 21.02
N TYR A 995 -14.61 -7.48 21.38
CA TYR A 995 -15.46 -8.26 20.49
C TYR A 995 -16.89 -8.33 20.98
N THR A 996 -17.83 -8.44 20.05
CA THR A 996 -19.24 -8.68 20.40
C THR A 996 -20.00 -9.40 19.27
N LEU A 997 -21.23 -9.83 19.58
CA LEU A 997 -22.17 -10.40 18.62
C LEU A 997 -23.25 -9.36 18.29
N LEU A 998 -23.34 -8.99 17.02
CA LEU A 998 -24.36 -8.09 16.51
C LEU A 998 -25.31 -8.86 15.58
N GLU A 999 -26.61 -8.55 15.68
CA GLU A 999 -27.64 -8.99 14.75
C GLU A 999 -27.70 -7.96 13.61
N VAL A 1000 -27.60 -8.45 12.36
CA VAL A 1000 -27.80 -7.63 11.16
C VAL A 1000 -29.31 -7.52 10.91
N VAL A 1001 -29.92 -6.42 11.36
CA VAL A 1001 -31.38 -6.24 11.33
C VAL A 1001 -31.87 -5.78 9.95
N GLN A 1002 -31.00 -5.15 9.16
CA GLN A 1002 -31.17 -4.87 7.72
C GLN A 1002 -29.79 -4.91 7.05
N PRO A 1003 -29.48 -5.79 6.11
CA PRO A 1003 -28.17 -5.72 5.45
C PRO A 1003 -28.01 -4.37 4.73
N PRO A 1004 -26.83 -3.74 4.75
CA PRO A 1004 -26.57 -2.57 3.90
C PRO A 1004 -26.89 -2.94 2.43
N GLU A 1005 -27.46 -2.00 1.68
CA GLU A 1005 -27.77 -2.17 0.24
C GLU A 1005 -26.52 -2.35 -0.63
N GLU A 1006 -25.31 -2.28 -0.06
CA GLU A 1006 -24.06 -2.60 -0.74
C GLU A 1006 -23.78 -4.11 -0.65
N GLU A 1007 -24.24 -4.81 -1.69
CA GLU A 1007 -23.96 -6.21 -1.98
C GLU A 1007 -22.44 -6.46 -2.00
N ILE A 1008 -21.95 -7.55 -1.38
CA ILE A 1008 -20.58 -8.03 -1.66
C ILE A 1008 -20.55 -8.43 -3.14
N ILE A 1009 -19.92 -7.59 -3.97
CA ILE A 1009 -19.83 -7.79 -5.41
C ILE A 1009 -18.48 -8.41 -5.74
N PHE A 1010 -18.51 -9.67 -6.16
CA PHE A 1010 -17.41 -10.24 -6.93
C PHE A 1010 -17.58 -9.86 -8.40
N LEU A 1011 -16.58 -9.20 -8.97
CA LEU A 1011 -16.64 -8.62 -10.31
C LEU A 1011 -16.89 -9.69 -11.38
N ASP A 1012 -16.31 -10.87 -11.21
CA ASP A 1012 -16.49 -12.02 -12.10
C ASP A 1012 -17.84 -12.75 -11.94
N THR A 1013 -18.69 -12.31 -11.00
CA THR A 1013 -20.08 -12.79 -10.87
C THR A 1013 -21.10 -11.81 -11.46
N LEU A 1014 -20.65 -10.66 -12.00
CA LEU A 1014 -21.52 -9.71 -12.68
C LEU A 1014 -22.15 -10.36 -13.93
N GLY A 1015 -23.49 -10.40 -13.98
CA GLY A 1015 -24.23 -11.09 -15.05
C GLY A 1015 -24.31 -12.62 -14.92
N HIS A 1016 -23.61 -13.22 -13.94
CA HIS A 1016 -23.63 -14.65 -13.72
C HIS A 1016 -24.95 -15.09 -13.04
N TRP A 1017 -25.55 -16.19 -13.50
CA TRP A 1017 -26.87 -16.66 -13.04
C TRP A 1017 -26.94 -16.97 -11.53
N ALA A 1018 -25.80 -17.27 -10.91
CA ALA A 1018 -25.66 -17.58 -9.49
C ALA A 1018 -25.27 -16.37 -8.62
N ARG A 1019 -25.22 -15.14 -9.18
CA ARG A 1019 -24.74 -13.94 -8.47
C ARG A 1019 -25.41 -13.75 -7.12
N GLY A 1020 -26.75 -13.76 -7.09
CA GLY A 1020 -27.51 -13.49 -5.87
C GLY A 1020 -27.24 -14.52 -4.79
N GLU A 1021 -27.17 -15.80 -5.14
CA GLU A 1021 -26.85 -16.88 -4.21
C GLU A 1021 -25.39 -16.82 -3.73
N ILE A 1022 -24.44 -16.48 -4.62
CA ILE A 1022 -23.03 -16.30 -4.26
C ILE A 1022 -22.87 -15.13 -3.30
N ALA A 1023 -23.45 -13.96 -3.62
CA ALA A 1023 -23.40 -12.77 -2.77
C ALA A 1023 -24.04 -13.03 -1.41
N TYR A 1024 -25.16 -13.77 -1.37
CA TYR A 1024 -25.77 -14.19 -0.11
C TYR A 1024 -24.84 -15.08 0.70
N MET A 1025 -24.31 -16.14 0.09
CA MET A 1025 -23.44 -17.10 0.78
C MET A 1025 -22.10 -16.46 1.21
N ALA A 1026 -21.63 -15.44 0.50
CA ALA A 1026 -20.42 -14.68 0.82
C ALA A 1026 -20.67 -13.69 1.96
N THR A 1027 -21.77 -12.93 1.90
CA THR A 1027 -22.24 -12.08 3.02
C THR A 1027 -22.48 -12.93 4.28
N ALA A 1028 -22.97 -14.16 4.10
CA ALA A 1028 -23.14 -15.12 5.17
C ALA A 1028 -21.81 -15.72 5.68
N GLY A 1029 -20.68 -15.53 4.99
CA GLY A 1029 -19.35 -16.03 5.38
C GLY A 1029 -19.11 -17.51 5.06
N TYR A 1030 -20.04 -18.17 4.36
CA TYR A 1030 -19.93 -19.60 4.02
C TYR A 1030 -19.04 -19.84 2.82
N VAL A 1031 -18.97 -18.89 1.89
CA VAL A 1031 -18.04 -18.91 0.76
C VAL A 1031 -17.12 -17.71 0.83
N VAL A 1032 -15.91 -17.87 0.31
CA VAL A 1032 -14.87 -16.83 0.27
C VAL A 1032 -14.39 -16.74 -1.18
N GLY A 1033 -14.05 -15.52 -1.60
CA GLY A 1033 -13.46 -15.26 -2.91
C GLY A 1033 -12.10 -15.94 -3.09
N VAL A 1034 -11.59 -15.92 -4.32
CA VAL A 1034 -10.23 -16.37 -4.67
C VAL A 1034 -9.24 -15.19 -4.77
N GLY A 1035 -9.72 -13.98 -4.53
CA GLY A 1035 -8.98 -12.71 -4.47
C GLY A 1035 -9.89 -11.61 -3.91
N GLU A 1036 -9.40 -10.37 -3.82
CA GLU A 1036 -10.10 -9.27 -3.12
C GLU A 1036 -11.50 -8.97 -3.69
N ARG A 1037 -11.73 -9.18 -5.00
CA ARG A 1037 -13.05 -9.01 -5.65
C ARG A 1037 -13.41 -10.10 -6.67
N LEU A 1038 -12.87 -11.31 -6.53
CA LEU A 1038 -13.09 -12.44 -7.45
C LEU A 1038 -13.63 -13.69 -6.75
N PHE A 1039 -14.55 -14.41 -7.38
CA PHE A 1039 -15.14 -15.65 -6.85
C PHE A 1039 -14.77 -16.92 -7.65
N ALA A 1040 -14.48 -16.77 -8.93
CA ALA A 1040 -14.32 -17.77 -9.98
C ALA A 1040 -15.54 -18.71 -10.11
N PRO A 1041 -16.72 -18.20 -10.50
CA PRO A 1041 -17.97 -18.98 -10.48
C PRO A 1041 -17.94 -20.24 -11.37
N ASP A 1042 -17.26 -20.18 -12.51
CA ASP A 1042 -17.18 -21.28 -13.48
C ASP A 1042 -15.99 -22.22 -13.26
N ALA A 1043 -15.08 -21.89 -12.34
CA ALA A 1043 -13.98 -22.77 -11.99
C ALA A 1043 -14.50 -24.06 -11.33
N GLN A 1044 -13.86 -25.18 -11.65
CA GLN A 1044 -14.22 -26.49 -11.08
C GLN A 1044 -13.81 -26.54 -9.60
N ILE A 1045 -14.67 -27.11 -8.75
CA ILE A 1045 -14.45 -27.16 -7.31
C ILE A 1045 -13.94 -28.54 -6.86
N THR A 1046 -12.92 -28.54 -6.00
CA THR A 1046 -12.35 -29.75 -5.42
C THR A 1046 -13.24 -30.32 -4.29
N ARG A 1047 -13.05 -31.61 -3.97
CA ARG A 1047 -13.71 -32.26 -2.83
C ARG A 1047 -13.35 -31.61 -1.50
N ALA A 1048 -12.10 -31.15 -1.34
CA ALA A 1048 -11.66 -30.42 -0.17
C ALA A 1048 -12.39 -29.08 0.00
N GLU A 1049 -12.45 -28.27 -1.06
CA GLU A 1049 -13.14 -26.97 -1.03
C GLU A 1049 -14.64 -27.11 -0.78
N PHE A 1050 -15.31 -28.04 -1.48
CA PHE A 1050 -16.73 -28.31 -1.24
C PHE A 1050 -17.01 -28.72 0.22
N THR A 1051 -16.14 -29.57 0.77
CA THR A 1051 -16.23 -30.02 2.17
C THR A 1051 -15.95 -28.88 3.15
N ALA A 1052 -15.04 -27.96 2.82
CA ALA A 1052 -14.75 -26.79 3.65
C ALA A 1052 -15.92 -25.79 3.69
N ILE A 1053 -16.60 -25.55 2.56
CA ILE A 1053 -17.82 -24.74 2.53
C ILE A 1053 -18.92 -25.42 3.34
N LEU A 1054 -19.14 -26.74 3.14
CA LEU A 1054 -20.12 -27.51 3.90
C LEU A 1054 -19.83 -27.49 5.40
N ALA A 1055 -18.59 -27.68 5.82
CA ALA A 1055 -18.21 -27.68 7.23
C ALA A 1055 -18.49 -26.33 7.90
N ARG A 1056 -18.21 -25.22 7.20
CA ARG A 1056 -18.57 -23.86 7.64
C ARG A 1056 -20.07 -23.68 7.75
N MET A 1057 -20.81 -24.06 6.71
CA MET A 1057 -22.28 -24.00 6.69
C MET A 1057 -22.92 -24.88 7.77
N ALA A 1058 -22.29 -26.00 8.12
CA ALA A 1058 -22.75 -26.96 9.10
C ALA A 1058 -22.35 -26.64 10.55
N GLY A 1059 -21.64 -25.53 10.80
CA GLY A 1059 -21.28 -25.17 12.16
C GLY A 1059 -20.09 -25.93 12.76
N LEU A 1060 -19.34 -26.68 11.94
CA LEU A 1060 -18.40 -27.67 12.45
C LEU A 1060 -17.06 -27.06 12.84
N LEU A 1061 -16.64 -27.31 14.09
CA LEU A 1061 -15.30 -26.94 14.56
C LEU A 1061 -14.22 -27.83 13.91
N PRO A 1062 -13.10 -27.25 13.44
CA PRO A 1062 -12.00 -28.00 12.84
C PRO A 1062 -11.53 -29.19 13.69
N ASN A 1063 -11.41 -30.38 13.09
CA ASN A 1063 -10.97 -31.60 13.76
C ASN A 1063 -9.85 -32.32 12.98
N PRO A 1064 -8.60 -31.81 13.02
CA PRO A 1064 -7.49 -32.35 12.24
C PRO A 1064 -7.05 -33.76 12.69
N VAL A 1065 -7.42 -34.19 13.90
CA VAL A 1065 -7.13 -35.53 14.41
C VAL A 1065 -8.01 -36.57 13.72
N ALA A 1066 -9.30 -36.28 13.55
CA ALA A 1066 -10.22 -37.17 12.85
C ALA A 1066 -9.82 -37.38 11.38
N ALA A 1067 -9.16 -36.41 10.74
CA ALA A 1067 -8.62 -36.55 9.39
C ALA A 1067 -7.48 -37.58 9.26
N ALA A 1068 -6.91 -38.07 10.37
CA ALA A 1068 -5.83 -39.05 10.35
C ALA A 1068 -6.25 -40.44 9.83
N CYS A 1069 -7.55 -40.68 9.63
CA CYS A 1069 -8.02 -41.87 8.91
C CYS A 1069 -7.72 -41.82 7.40
N PHE A 1070 -7.38 -40.64 6.85
CA PHE A 1070 -7.03 -40.47 5.45
C PHE A 1070 -5.53 -40.19 5.29
N ASN A 1071 -4.84 -41.04 4.55
CA ASN A 1071 -3.40 -40.97 4.31
C ASN A 1071 -3.00 -39.87 3.32
N ASP A 1072 -3.93 -39.44 2.47
CA ASP A 1072 -3.75 -38.43 1.43
C ASP A 1072 -4.22 -37.03 1.87
N VAL A 1073 -4.50 -36.84 3.15
CA VAL A 1073 -4.72 -35.52 3.76
C VAL A 1073 -3.45 -35.16 4.53
N PRO A 1074 -2.63 -34.22 4.02
CA PRO A 1074 -1.41 -33.76 4.70
C PRO A 1074 -1.71 -33.16 6.08
N VAL A 1075 -0.71 -33.16 6.97
CA VAL A 1075 -0.86 -32.69 8.37
C VAL A 1075 -1.06 -31.17 8.43
N ASP A 1076 -0.48 -30.47 7.45
CA ASP A 1076 -0.41 -29.02 7.27
C ASP A 1076 -1.40 -28.49 6.22
N ALA A 1077 -2.26 -29.34 5.66
CA ALA A 1077 -3.25 -28.89 4.69
C ALA A 1077 -4.33 -28.00 5.35
N TRP A 1078 -4.60 -26.83 4.75
CA TRP A 1078 -5.60 -25.86 5.22
C TRP A 1078 -7.00 -26.48 5.42
N TYR A 1079 -7.35 -27.48 4.61
CA TYR A 1079 -8.64 -28.18 4.67
C TYR A 1079 -8.67 -29.33 5.68
N ARG A 1080 -7.54 -29.70 6.30
CA ARG A 1080 -7.44 -30.89 7.17
C ARG A 1080 -8.47 -30.86 8.29
N GLY A 1081 -8.61 -29.71 8.94
CA GLY A 1081 -9.57 -29.52 10.02
C GLY A 1081 -11.02 -29.72 9.57
N ALA A 1082 -11.39 -29.12 8.44
CA ALA A 1082 -12.75 -29.22 7.89
C ALA A 1082 -13.09 -30.64 7.42
N VAL A 1083 -12.17 -31.31 6.72
CA VAL A 1083 -12.34 -32.70 6.27
C VAL A 1083 -12.51 -33.64 7.46
N GLY A 1084 -11.66 -33.50 8.48
CA GLY A 1084 -11.76 -34.33 9.68
C GLY A 1084 -13.06 -34.11 10.45
N ALA A 1085 -13.52 -32.86 10.56
CA ALA A 1085 -14.78 -32.53 11.23
C ALA A 1085 -15.99 -33.12 10.48
N ALA A 1086 -16.07 -32.90 9.17
CA ALA A 1086 -17.15 -33.44 8.35
C ALA A 1086 -17.15 -34.99 8.31
N ALA A 1087 -15.98 -35.63 8.37
CA ALA A 1087 -15.86 -37.09 8.42
C ALA A 1087 -16.30 -37.63 9.80
N ALA A 1088 -15.93 -36.98 10.90
CA ALA A 1088 -16.35 -37.36 12.25
C ALA A 1088 -17.87 -37.31 12.42
N GLU A 1089 -18.52 -36.33 11.79
CA GLU A 1089 -19.97 -36.18 11.80
C GLU A 1089 -20.71 -37.10 10.80
N GLY A 1090 -19.96 -37.83 9.97
CA GLY A 1090 -20.51 -38.73 8.96
C GLY A 1090 -21.12 -38.02 7.75
N LEU A 1091 -20.79 -36.75 7.52
CA LEU A 1091 -21.25 -35.97 6.36
C LEU A 1091 -20.50 -36.40 5.09
N VAL A 1092 -19.20 -36.61 5.20
CA VAL A 1092 -18.34 -37.07 4.10
C VAL A 1092 -17.70 -38.42 4.41
N TYR A 1093 -17.44 -39.19 3.37
CA TYR A 1093 -16.68 -40.44 3.43
C TYR A 1093 -15.48 -40.37 2.48
N GLY A 1094 -14.46 -41.18 2.78
CA GLY A 1094 -13.30 -41.35 1.91
C GLY A 1094 -13.68 -41.88 0.52
N SER A 1095 -12.81 -41.64 -0.46
CA SER A 1095 -12.85 -42.31 -1.76
C SER A 1095 -12.56 -43.82 -1.61
N ASP A 1096 -11.82 -44.20 -0.56
CA ASP A 1096 -11.69 -45.57 -0.08
C ASP A 1096 -11.51 -45.61 1.47
N GLU A 1097 -11.12 -46.77 2.01
CA GLU A 1097 -10.96 -46.97 3.47
C GLU A 1097 -9.90 -46.06 4.11
N ASN A 1098 -8.90 -45.58 3.35
CA ASN A 1098 -7.80 -44.78 3.89
C ASN A 1098 -7.45 -43.54 3.04
N SER A 1099 -8.29 -43.15 2.08
CA SER A 1099 -8.05 -41.98 1.22
C SER A 1099 -9.31 -41.13 1.07
N PHE A 1100 -9.15 -39.81 1.03
CA PHE A 1100 -10.21 -38.82 0.85
C PHE A 1100 -10.31 -38.27 -0.58
N ALA A 1101 -9.17 -38.23 -1.29
CA ALA A 1101 -8.94 -37.56 -2.57
C ALA A 1101 -9.29 -36.06 -2.52
N PRO A 1102 -8.54 -35.24 -1.77
CA PRO A 1102 -8.88 -33.83 -1.53
C PRO A 1102 -8.87 -32.97 -2.80
N ASP A 1103 -7.87 -33.14 -3.67
CA ASP A 1103 -7.69 -32.34 -4.89
C ASP A 1103 -8.51 -32.86 -6.08
N ALA A 1104 -9.19 -34.01 -5.92
CA ALA A 1104 -10.09 -34.50 -6.96
C ALA A 1104 -11.34 -33.62 -7.02
N LEU A 1105 -11.81 -33.35 -8.23
CA LEU A 1105 -13.03 -32.58 -8.46
C LEU A 1105 -14.24 -33.31 -7.91
N VAL A 1106 -15.15 -32.57 -7.28
CA VAL A 1106 -16.39 -33.16 -6.75
C VAL A 1106 -17.36 -33.44 -7.88
N THR A 1107 -17.89 -34.67 -7.93
CA THR A 1107 -18.91 -35.06 -8.90
C THR A 1107 -20.32 -34.74 -8.40
N ARG A 1108 -21.26 -34.59 -9.32
CA ARG A 1108 -22.66 -34.29 -8.98
C ARG A 1108 -23.34 -35.38 -8.16
N GLU A 1109 -23.04 -36.64 -8.41
CA GLU A 1109 -23.56 -37.75 -7.60
C GLU A 1109 -22.95 -37.79 -6.18
N GLN A 1110 -21.70 -37.31 -6.02
CA GLN A 1110 -21.08 -37.13 -4.71
C GLN A 1110 -21.72 -35.97 -3.94
N MET A 1111 -21.98 -34.83 -4.59
CA MET A 1111 -22.72 -33.72 -3.97
C MET A 1111 -24.09 -34.19 -3.46
N ALA A 1112 -24.85 -34.94 -4.26
CA ALA A 1112 -26.14 -35.50 -3.86
C ALA A 1112 -26.05 -36.34 -2.57
N ALA A 1113 -25.07 -37.26 -2.50
CA ALA A 1113 -24.88 -38.09 -1.33
C ALA A 1113 -24.49 -37.30 -0.07
N ILE A 1114 -23.69 -36.25 -0.22
CA ILE A 1114 -23.27 -35.40 0.90
C ILE A 1114 -24.46 -34.56 1.40
N LEU A 1115 -25.24 -33.96 0.50
CA LEU A 1115 -26.41 -33.15 0.86
C LEU A 1115 -27.47 -33.96 1.60
N VAL A 1116 -27.78 -35.17 1.13
CA VAL A 1116 -28.78 -36.03 1.78
C VAL A 1116 -28.36 -36.36 3.21
N ARG A 1117 -27.07 -36.64 3.45
CA ARG A 1117 -26.55 -36.87 4.80
C ARG A 1117 -26.63 -35.60 5.64
N PHE A 1118 -26.26 -34.46 5.06
CA PHE A 1118 -26.34 -33.17 5.73
C PHE A 1118 -27.78 -32.83 6.15
N MET A 1119 -28.76 -32.99 5.27
CA MET A 1119 -30.17 -32.74 5.60
C MET A 1119 -30.69 -33.72 6.67
N ALA A 1120 -30.37 -35.01 6.54
CA ALA A 1120 -30.75 -36.02 7.54
C ALA A 1120 -30.13 -35.74 8.92
N LYS A 1121 -28.86 -35.29 8.95
CA LYS A 1121 -28.17 -34.91 10.19
C LYS A 1121 -28.85 -33.74 10.89
N ASN A 1122 -29.39 -32.79 10.12
CA ASN A 1122 -30.13 -31.64 10.63
C ASN A 1122 -31.63 -31.94 10.89
N GLY A 1123 -32.03 -33.21 10.97
CA GLY A 1123 -33.41 -33.60 11.29
C GLY A 1123 -34.39 -33.53 10.11
N HIS A 1124 -33.91 -33.22 8.91
CA HIS A 1124 -34.67 -33.20 7.67
C HIS A 1124 -34.37 -34.45 6.85
N ASP A 1125 -34.89 -35.59 7.31
CA ASP A 1125 -34.77 -36.84 6.55
C ASP A 1125 -35.57 -36.75 5.25
N LEU A 1126 -34.84 -36.75 4.13
CA LEU A 1126 -35.41 -36.68 2.78
C LEU A 1126 -36.01 -38.03 2.33
N SER A 1127 -36.02 -39.05 3.20
CA SER A 1127 -36.82 -40.26 3.00
C SER A 1127 -38.31 -39.97 3.25
N GLY A 1128 -38.99 -39.36 2.28
CA GLY A 1128 -40.46 -39.28 2.32
C GLY A 1128 -41.13 -40.66 2.38
N ASP A 1129 -42.47 -40.69 2.57
CA ASP A 1129 -43.36 -41.88 2.65
C ASP A 1129 -43.30 -42.88 1.45
N ALA A 1130 -42.38 -42.67 0.50
CA ALA A 1130 -42.05 -43.61 -0.56
C ALA A 1130 -41.29 -44.81 0.03
N GLY A 1131 -42.04 -45.81 0.50
CA GLY A 1131 -41.47 -47.01 1.10
C GLY A 1131 -40.43 -47.69 0.20
N ALA A 1132 -39.17 -47.67 0.63
CA ALA A 1132 -38.07 -48.64 0.41
C ALA A 1132 -37.93 -49.37 -0.94
N GLY A 1133 -38.53 -48.91 -2.05
CA GLY A 1133 -38.65 -49.75 -3.25
C GLY A 1133 -38.97 -49.10 -4.59
N SER A 1134 -39.20 -47.79 -4.69
CA SER A 1134 -39.28 -47.11 -5.99
C SER A 1134 -38.14 -46.11 -6.15
N ILE A 1135 -37.11 -46.50 -6.90
CA ILE A 1135 -36.04 -45.62 -7.43
C ILE A 1135 -36.59 -44.96 -8.71
N ASP A 1136 -37.79 -44.38 -8.64
CA ASP A 1136 -38.38 -43.70 -9.79
C ASP A 1136 -37.92 -42.24 -9.73
N LEU A 1137 -36.76 -41.95 -10.33
CA LEU A 1137 -36.26 -40.58 -10.55
C LEU A 1137 -37.31 -39.79 -11.33
N HIS A 1138 -37.86 -38.73 -10.73
CA HIS A 1138 -38.82 -37.86 -11.41
C HIS A 1138 -38.37 -36.39 -11.34
N PRO A 1139 -38.02 -35.76 -12.48
CA PRO A 1139 -38.10 -36.25 -13.86
C PRO A 1139 -37.06 -37.36 -14.15
N ALA A 1140 -37.38 -38.25 -15.09
CA ALA A 1140 -36.45 -39.27 -15.54
C ALA A 1140 -35.38 -38.64 -16.44
N PHE A 1141 -34.10 -38.75 -16.06
CA PHE A 1141 -32.97 -38.31 -16.87
C PHE A 1141 -32.52 -39.40 -17.86
N SER A 1142 -32.11 -39.00 -19.05
CA SER A 1142 -31.66 -39.90 -20.13
C SER A 1142 -30.39 -40.69 -19.75
N ASP A 1143 -29.56 -40.12 -18.88
CA ASP A 1143 -28.30 -40.65 -18.36
C ASP A 1143 -28.43 -41.29 -16.97
N SER A 1144 -29.65 -41.56 -16.50
CA SER A 1144 -29.87 -42.20 -15.18
C SER A 1144 -29.15 -43.56 -15.02
N GLY A 1145 -28.81 -44.22 -16.14
CA GLY A 1145 -28.03 -45.46 -16.16
C GLY A 1145 -26.55 -45.29 -15.81
N GLU A 1146 -26.03 -44.05 -15.82
CA GLU A 1146 -24.64 -43.72 -15.48
C GLU A 1146 -24.46 -43.39 -13.99
N ILE A 1147 -25.56 -43.29 -13.23
CA ILE A 1147 -25.53 -43.08 -11.78
C ILE A 1147 -24.98 -44.32 -11.11
N SER A 1148 -23.94 -44.14 -10.29
CA SER A 1148 -23.34 -45.24 -9.54
C SER A 1148 -24.38 -45.93 -8.64
N PRO A 1149 -24.33 -47.26 -8.46
CA PRO A 1149 -25.30 -47.98 -7.63
C PRO A 1149 -25.46 -47.44 -6.20
N TRP A 1150 -24.41 -46.88 -5.62
CA TRP A 1150 -24.43 -46.28 -4.28
C TRP A 1150 -25.08 -44.89 -4.25
N ALA A 1151 -25.13 -44.20 -5.39
CA ALA A 1151 -25.64 -42.84 -5.52
C ALA A 1151 -27.09 -42.77 -6.01
N GLN A 1152 -27.67 -43.87 -6.49
CA GLN A 1152 -29.04 -43.90 -7.04
C GLN A 1152 -30.09 -43.34 -6.06
N LEU A 1153 -30.06 -43.78 -4.80
CA LEU A 1153 -31.01 -43.30 -3.79
C LEU A 1153 -30.74 -41.84 -3.40
N PRO A 1154 -29.49 -41.42 -3.07
CA PRO A 1154 -29.23 -40.02 -2.78
C PRO A 1154 -29.53 -39.04 -3.92
N VAL A 1155 -29.25 -39.43 -5.17
CA VAL A 1155 -29.59 -38.62 -6.34
C VAL A 1155 -31.11 -38.46 -6.46
N ALA A 1156 -31.87 -39.54 -6.29
CA ALA A 1156 -33.33 -39.46 -6.29
C ALA A 1156 -33.86 -38.53 -5.19
N GLN A 1157 -33.36 -38.69 -3.96
CA GLN A 1157 -33.78 -37.85 -2.83
C GLN A 1157 -33.43 -36.37 -3.02
N ALA A 1158 -32.23 -36.07 -3.53
CA ALA A 1158 -31.80 -34.70 -3.76
C ALA A 1158 -32.57 -34.02 -4.90
N VAL A 1159 -32.93 -34.78 -5.96
CA VAL A 1159 -33.73 -34.27 -7.08
C VAL A 1159 -35.19 -34.08 -6.68
N ASP A 1160 -35.81 -35.06 -6.02
CA ASP A 1160 -37.20 -34.97 -5.54
C ASP A 1160 -37.39 -33.84 -4.52
N SER A 1161 -36.34 -33.52 -3.77
CA SER A 1161 -36.32 -32.42 -2.81
C SER A 1161 -35.92 -31.08 -3.44
N GLU A 1162 -35.69 -31.03 -4.75
CA GLU A 1162 -35.25 -29.83 -5.51
C GLU A 1162 -33.91 -29.23 -5.02
N LEU A 1163 -33.11 -30.00 -4.29
CA LEU A 1163 -31.77 -29.61 -3.86
C LEU A 1163 -30.81 -29.61 -5.05
N LEU A 1164 -30.94 -30.63 -5.91
CA LEU A 1164 -30.23 -30.74 -7.18
C LEU A 1164 -31.24 -30.78 -8.32
N VAL A 1165 -30.88 -30.16 -9.44
CA VAL A 1165 -31.66 -30.17 -10.68
C VAL A 1165 -30.76 -30.65 -11.82
N GLY A 1166 -31.35 -31.20 -12.89
CA GLY A 1166 -30.60 -31.58 -14.09
C GLY A 1166 -29.81 -30.40 -14.65
N ARG A 1167 -28.62 -30.67 -15.21
CA ARG A 1167 -27.81 -29.65 -15.90
C ARG A 1167 -28.50 -29.22 -17.20
N GLU A 1168 -29.20 -30.17 -17.83
CA GLU A 1168 -30.11 -29.92 -18.95
C GLU A 1168 -31.48 -30.55 -18.68
N LYS A 1169 -32.45 -30.28 -19.56
CA LYS A 1169 -33.85 -30.71 -19.41
C LYS A 1169 -34.02 -32.23 -19.21
N ASP A 1170 -33.12 -33.04 -19.73
CA ASP A 1170 -33.14 -34.50 -19.65
C ASP A 1170 -31.77 -35.11 -19.31
N MET A 1171 -30.83 -34.34 -18.72
CA MET A 1171 -29.49 -34.84 -18.35
C MET A 1171 -29.11 -34.44 -16.93
N PHE A 1172 -28.67 -35.42 -16.12
CA PHE A 1172 -28.21 -35.18 -14.76
C PHE A 1172 -26.69 -34.97 -14.66
N ALA A 1173 -25.91 -35.61 -15.53
CA ALA A 1173 -24.45 -35.70 -15.56
C ALA A 1173 -23.84 -36.22 -14.24
N PRO A 1174 -24.13 -37.47 -13.81
CA PRO A 1174 -23.75 -37.95 -12.47
C PRO A 1174 -22.25 -37.93 -12.18
N GLN A 1175 -21.42 -38.27 -13.19
CA GLN A 1175 -19.96 -38.25 -13.10
C GLN A 1175 -19.35 -36.89 -13.47
N GLY A 1176 -20.16 -35.90 -13.87
CA GLY A 1176 -19.68 -34.58 -14.23
C GLY A 1176 -19.15 -33.82 -13.00
N SER A 1177 -18.04 -33.12 -13.17
CA SER A 1177 -17.50 -32.20 -12.15
C SER A 1177 -18.41 -30.99 -11.97
N ALA A 1178 -18.47 -30.48 -10.75
CA ALA A 1178 -19.23 -29.28 -10.40
C ALA A 1178 -18.37 -28.01 -10.50
N THR A 1179 -19.00 -26.89 -10.87
CA THR A 1179 -18.38 -25.56 -10.71
C THR A 1179 -18.56 -25.03 -9.29
N ARG A 1180 -17.77 -24.02 -8.92
CA ARG A 1180 -17.90 -23.30 -7.63
C ARG A 1180 -19.29 -22.66 -7.49
N ALA A 1181 -19.85 -22.12 -8.57
CA ALA A 1181 -21.22 -21.60 -8.57
C ALA A 1181 -22.27 -22.70 -8.37
N GLU A 1182 -22.17 -23.83 -9.11
CA GLU A 1182 -23.10 -24.95 -8.95
C GLU A 1182 -23.09 -25.50 -7.51
N ALA A 1183 -21.90 -25.66 -6.93
CA ALA A 1183 -21.73 -26.09 -5.55
C ALA A 1183 -22.34 -25.11 -4.54
N THR A 1184 -22.09 -23.82 -4.72
CA THR A 1184 -22.58 -22.75 -3.83
C THR A 1184 -24.10 -22.67 -3.85
N VAL A 1185 -24.71 -22.70 -5.04
CA VAL A 1185 -26.17 -22.65 -5.20
C VAL A 1185 -26.85 -23.87 -4.58
N VAL A 1186 -26.25 -25.04 -4.74
CA VAL A 1186 -26.77 -26.28 -4.16
C VAL A 1186 -26.76 -26.24 -2.64
N LEU A 1187 -25.67 -25.72 -2.04
CA LEU A 1187 -25.57 -25.54 -0.60
C LEU A 1187 -26.51 -24.44 -0.10
N TYR A 1188 -26.65 -23.34 -0.84
CA TYR A 1188 -27.64 -22.31 -0.59
C TYR A 1188 -29.07 -22.89 -0.56
N ARG A 1189 -29.46 -23.72 -1.53
CA ARG A 1189 -30.78 -24.38 -1.54
C ARG A 1189 -30.99 -25.31 -0.36
N ALA A 1190 -29.94 -26.01 0.08
CA ALA A 1190 -30.01 -26.83 1.28
C ALA A 1190 -30.25 -25.96 2.52
N LEU A 1191 -29.50 -24.87 2.65
CA LEU A 1191 -29.66 -23.89 3.72
C LEU A 1191 -31.09 -23.32 3.78
N GLN A 1192 -31.66 -22.94 2.63
CA GLN A 1192 -33.03 -22.41 2.55
C GLN A 1192 -34.13 -23.42 2.96
N LYS A 1193 -33.81 -24.72 3.04
CA LYS A 1193 -34.76 -25.78 3.44
C LYS A 1193 -34.57 -26.24 4.89
N LEU A 1194 -33.56 -25.71 5.59
CA LEU A 1194 -33.38 -25.90 7.02
C LEU A 1194 -34.22 -24.87 7.82
N PRO A 1195 -34.63 -25.20 9.05
CA PRO A 1195 -35.60 -24.42 9.83
C PRO A 1195 -34.96 -23.28 10.62
#